data_AF-A0A6F8EHL7-F1
#
_entry.id   AF-A0A6F8EHL7-F1
#
_cell.length_a   1.000
_cell.length_b   1.000
_cell.length_c   1.000
_cell.angle_alpha   90.00
_cell.angle_beta   90.00
_cell.angle_gamma   90.00
#
_symmetry.space_group_name_H-M   'P 1'
#
loop_
_entity.id
_entity.type
_entity.pdbx_description
1 polymer ?
#
loop_
_entity_poly.entity_id
_entity_poly.type
_entity_poly.pdbx_seq_one_letter_code
_entity_poly.pdbx_strand_id
1 'polypeptide(L)'
;MKTNEAQFYEVLENLFIGVKIEDKQESLLDPNAKAMKNGMLNLMKAKSKYYQSKKQELEKFISLKCQNNNDLKEELFDKLYSFFKRYLSANGGIYFNDTPLYDSLYTKSDYEKCSLKKDTALFYKTKDLYYVKSETIYKDFCFELENMVFNFDTSLLESKKNNEKVDLVFNLKDTDTKTNTLNFSVTLSSKGNQTKISEILKECSNQGVEIDEEVLKKAFVKFKKQGSMDYFIHKNALGFLKEQLDLYLFEYLFKEMTEFDDKRLNEINTIKEVALQVISLVSEFENELCKIWNKPRFVLNSHFIVSLDQLKAKNYDLNKITNHKNYPKQVKEWQDLNLKTTDNLLENEFLPLDTIYFKDLEEEIKNLFSEDEINGTLIKSENYQALNSLKNRYKETIDCIYIDPPYNTQNNEFIYADNFKRSSWLSMMENRLELAHSLLNDKGVMFVSIDDNEQAYLKTLMDEVFNGGGGDNFVANVVWNSISSVLKQSKYIRKEHEYILVYAKNKLNLVFNRLKNTMIFENLDNDPKGAWFSSNAASPNQNSDKNKFAIKLPSGNECIRNWKFSYDEYISGKIDLFLKDDNVPRLKIYQSDYDANTAIMSSIFTELGSITSAKDEVRKVLGLSASPFDTPKPEALLKRIIEISTQENDLILDFFAGSGTTCAVAHKLKRKYIGIEMGEHFESVILPRLKKVIGGFKSGVAKEFNGGGVVKVYALESYEEILRKIKYEDNDKPLAYDEQYSDLVERTNESYTLNLNALEKMGVDIKETLENLWGLKVEFFNEKVVKFKGNDKEVEILKALKEALIW
;
A
#
# COMPACT_ATOMS: atom_id res chain seq x y z
N MET A 1 26.92 -11.55 36.26
CA MET A 1 26.75 -10.64 35.10
C MET A 1 27.42 -11.28 33.90
N LYS A 2 26.86 -11.14 32.69
CA LYS A 2 27.52 -11.58 31.45
C LYS A 2 28.74 -10.68 31.20
N THR A 3 29.81 -11.21 30.58
CA THR A 3 30.97 -10.41 30.15
C THR A 3 30.59 -9.50 28.97
N ASN A 4 31.31 -8.39 28.77
CA ASN A 4 31.08 -7.49 27.61
C ASN A 4 31.24 -8.24 26.27
N GLU A 5 32.17 -9.20 26.21
CA GLU A 5 32.33 -10.11 25.07
C GLU A 5 31.05 -10.92 24.81
N ALA A 6 30.48 -11.54 25.85
CA ALA A 6 29.24 -12.30 25.71
C ALA A 6 28.05 -11.40 25.33
N GLN A 7 27.99 -10.17 25.84
CA GLN A 7 26.94 -9.21 25.51
C GLN A 7 27.05 -8.71 24.06
N PHE A 8 28.26 -8.44 23.56
CA PHE A 8 28.48 -8.06 22.17
C PHE A 8 28.02 -9.16 21.20
N TYR A 9 28.45 -10.41 21.43
CA TYR A 9 28.01 -11.53 20.58
C TYR A 9 26.52 -11.81 20.69
N GLU A 10 25.88 -11.54 21.84
CA GLU A 10 24.43 -11.63 22.00
C GLU A 10 23.70 -10.57 21.17
N VAL A 11 24.22 -9.34 21.08
CA VAL A 11 23.64 -8.29 20.20
C VAL A 11 23.67 -8.72 18.74
N LEU A 12 24.81 -9.24 18.27
CA LEU A 12 24.92 -9.77 16.90
C LEU A 12 24.03 -11.00 16.68
N GLU A 13 23.99 -11.91 17.66
CA GLU A 13 23.13 -13.09 17.61
C GLU A 13 21.65 -12.69 17.54
N ASN A 14 21.22 -11.68 18.27
CA ASN A 14 19.84 -11.19 18.21
C ASN A 14 19.48 -10.59 16.85
N LEU A 15 20.41 -9.89 16.18
CA LEU A 15 20.20 -9.36 14.83
C LEU A 15 19.94 -10.48 13.80
N PHE A 16 20.70 -11.58 13.89
CA PHE A 16 20.65 -12.66 12.90
C PHE A 16 19.66 -13.79 13.28
N ILE A 17 19.54 -14.13 14.56
CA ILE A 17 18.81 -15.32 15.00
C ILE A 17 17.38 -14.98 15.47
N GLY A 18 17.11 -13.77 15.98
CA GLY A 18 15.77 -13.32 16.40
C GLY A 18 14.91 -14.37 17.11
N VAL A 19 15.54 -15.22 17.94
CA VAL A 19 15.08 -16.42 18.69
C VAL A 19 15.54 -17.76 18.12
N LYS A 20 16.13 -18.60 18.99
CA LYS A 20 16.53 -19.99 18.71
C LYS A 20 15.38 -20.79 18.06
N ILE A 21 15.66 -21.36 16.90
CA ILE A 21 14.76 -22.33 16.23
C ILE A 21 15.33 -23.71 16.52
N GLU A 22 14.57 -24.58 17.17
CA GLU A 22 14.94 -25.99 17.33
C GLU A 22 14.70 -26.73 16.00
N ASP A 23 15.74 -27.38 15.49
CA ASP A 23 15.66 -28.24 14.31
C ASP A 23 14.89 -29.52 14.65
N LYS A 24 13.59 -29.57 14.33
CA LYS A 24 12.94 -30.87 14.11
C LYS A 24 13.28 -31.34 12.69
N GLN A 25 13.86 -32.54 12.58
CA GLN A 25 14.10 -33.19 11.29
C GLN A 25 12.78 -33.39 10.55
N GLU A 26 12.58 -32.67 9.44
CA GLU A 26 11.53 -32.97 8.48
C GLU A 26 12.03 -34.05 7.50
N SER A 27 11.24 -35.12 7.34
CA SER A 27 11.51 -36.20 6.39
C SER A 27 11.39 -35.68 4.96
N LEU A 28 12.49 -35.72 4.21
CA LEU A 28 12.59 -35.33 2.80
C LEU A 28 11.83 -36.26 1.82
N LEU A 29 11.02 -37.20 2.32
CA LEU A 29 10.36 -38.24 1.52
C LEU A 29 8.82 -38.19 1.54
N ASP A 30 8.21 -37.16 2.15
CA ASP A 30 6.74 -36.99 2.09
C ASP A 30 6.31 -35.92 1.06
N PRO A 31 5.84 -36.33 -0.14
CA PRO A 31 5.32 -35.41 -1.15
C PRO A 31 3.97 -34.76 -0.77
N ASN A 32 3.35 -35.14 0.36
CA ASN A 32 2.09 -34.60 0.86
C ASN A 32 2.23 -33.65 2.05
N ALA A 33 3.44 -33.19 2.40
CA ALA A 33 3.64 -32.17 3.42
C ALA A 33 3.04 -30.82 2.96
N LYS A 34 1.73 -30.66 3.18
CA LYS A 34 0.94 -29.42 3.06
C LYS A 34 1.37 -28.31 4.03
N ALA A 35 2.44 -28.49 4.80
CA ALA A 35 3.06 -27.41 5.54
C ALA A 35 3.76 -26.49 4.53
N MET A 36 3.07 -25.45 4.07
CA MET A 36 3.72 -24.34 3.37
C MET A 36 4.86 -23.85 4.26
N LYS A 37 6.11 -24.09 3.85
CA LYS A 37 7.31 -23.58 4.53
C LYS A 37 7.12 -22.09 4.77
N ASN A 38 7.28 -21.62 6.00
CA ASN A 38 7.21 -20.20 6.30
C ASN A 38 8.50 -19.54 5.75
N GLY A 39 8.35 -18.58 4.84
CA GLY A 39 9.45 -17.86 4.19
C GLY A 39 10.25 -17.06 5.19
N MET A 40 9.60 -16.34 6.10
CA MET A 40 10.27 -15.67 7.20
C MET A 40 11.08 -16.64 8.08
N LEU A 41 10.58 -17.85 8.35
CA LEU A 41 11.35 -18.88 9.06
C LEU A 41 12.61 -19.31 8.28
N ASN A 42 12.50 -19.46 6.96
CA ASN A 42 13.66 -19.75 6.10
C ASN A 42 14.68 -18.61 6.13
N LEU A 43 14.23 -17.35 6.14
CA LEU A 43 15.11 -16.20 6.32
C LEU A 43 15.86 -16.25 7.65
N MET A 44 15.18 -16.57 8.75
CA MET A 44 15.82 -16.70 10.07
C MET A 44 16.85 -17.83 10.10
N LYS A 45 16.56 -18.97 9.45
CA LYS A 45 17.53 -20.06 9.27
C LYS A 45 18.76 -19.62 8.47
N ALA A 46 18.55 -18.85 7.39
CA ALA A 46 19.64 -18.35 6.56
C ALA A 46 20.52 -17.33 7.30
N LYS A 47 19.90 -16.36 7.99
CA LYS A 47 20.59 -15.41 8.87
C LYS A 47 21.43 -16.11 9.95
N SER A 48 20.86 -17.13 10.59
CA SER A 48 21.57 -17.91 11.62
C SER A 48 22.81 -18.61 11.06
N LYS A 49 22.69 -19.28 9.91
CA LYS A 49 23.84 -19.94 9.24
C LYS A 49 24.92 -18.96 8.81
N TYR A 50 24.53 -17.82 8.23
CA TYR A 50 25.46 -16.74 7.88
C TYR A 50 26.25 -16.26 9.11
N TYR A 51 25.55 -15.96 10.19
CA TYR A 51 26.20 -15.51 11.42
C TYR A 51 27.14 -16.57 12.00
N GLN A 52 26.76 -17.84 12.01
CA GLN A 52 27.63 -18.92 12.50
C GLN A 52 28.93 -19.03 11.71
N SER A 53 28.87 -18.91 10.38
CA SER A 53 30.08 -18.89 9.53
C SER A 53 30.94 -17.66 9.85
N LYS A 54 30.35 -16.47 9.79
CA LYS A 54 31.08 -15.21 9.96
C LYS A 54 31.56 -14.92 11.38
N LYS A 55 30.91 -15.48 12.39
CA LYS A 55 31.35 -15.39 13.80
C LYS A 55 32.74 -16.00 13.98
N GLN A 56 33.03 -17.14 13.35
CA GLN A 56 34.33 -17.78 13.47
C GLN A 56 35.44 -16.94 12.81
N GLU A 57 35.15 -16.30 11.68
CA GLU A 57 36.07 -15.36 11.03
C GLU A 57 36.32 -14.13 11.92
N LEU A 58 35.26 -13.59 12.53
CA LEU A 58 35.34 -12.42 13.42
C LEU A 58 36.13 -12.72 14.69
N GLU A 59 35.91 -13.88 15.33
CA GLU A 59 36.66 -14.31 16.52
C GLU A 59 38.16 -14.43 16.24
N LYS A 60 38.53 -14.99 15.07
CA LYS A 60 39.94 -15.07 14.63
C LYS A 60 40.52 -13.68 14.38
N PHE A 61 39.77 -12.79 13.71
CA PHE A 61 40.19 -11.43 13.42
C PHE A 61 40.42 -10.60 14.69
N ILE A 62 39.47 -10.63 15.63
CA ILE A 62 39.60 -9.94 16.92
C ILE A 62 40.79 -10.48 17.71
N SER A 63 40.94 -11.82 17.76
CA SER A 63 42.07 -12.45 18.46
C SER A 63 43.42 -12.04 17.89
N LEU A 64 43.52 -11.86 16.56
CA LEU A 64 44.73 -11.36 15.89
C LEU A 64 45.01 -9.89 16.23
N LYS A 65 43.98 -9.05 16.26
CA LYS A 65 44.12 -7.61 16.54
C LYS A 65 44.46 -7.30 17.99
N CYS A 66 44.02 -8.14 18.93
CA CYS A 66 44.25 -7.94 20.37
C CYS A 66 45.43 -8.76 20.94
N GLN A 67 46.31 -9.33 20.10
CA GLN A 67 47.38 -10.22 20.56
C GLN A 67 48.19 -9.60 21.72
N ASN A 68 48.14 -10.26 22.88
CA ASN A 68 48.85 -9.92 24.13
C ASN A 68 48.41 -8.65 24.88
N ASN A 69 47.25 -8.06 24.57
CA ASN A 69 46.71 -6.91 25.31
C ASN A 69 45.28 -7.17 25.80
N ASN A 70 45.16 -7.71 27.02
CA ASN A 70 43.86 -8.05 27.63
C ASN A 70 43.02 -6.79 27.94
N ASP A 71 43.66 -5.70 28.35
CA ASP A 71 42.97 -4.44 28.67
C ASP A 71 42.31 -3.86 27.41
N LEU A 72 43.04 -3.86 26.27
CA LEU A 72 42.49 -3.47 24.97
C LEU A 72 41.36 -4.40 24.53
N LYS A 73 41.46 -5.70 24.79
CA LYS A 73 40.41 -6.67 24.44
C LYS A 73 39.12 -6.39 25.22
N GLU A 74 39.22 -6.10 26.52
CA GLU A 74 38.06 -5.78 27.35
C GLU A 74 37.41 -4.45 26.93
N GLU A 75 38.22 -3.42 26.69
CA GLU A 75 37.74 -2.13 26.18
C GLU A 75 37.11 -2.25 24.79
N LEU A 76 37.73 -3.01 23.89
CA LEU A 76 37.20 -3.27 22.56
C LEU A 76 35.76 -3.82 22.65
N PHE A 77 35.52 -4.85 23.46
CA PHE A 77 34.18 -5.41 23.60
C PHE A 77 33.19 -4.46 24.28
N ASP A 78 33.64 -3.65 25.25
CA ASP A 78 32.80 -2.59 25.83
C ASP A 78 32.32 -1.61 24.74
N LYS A 79 33.25 -1.10 23.92
CA LYS A 79 32.92 -0.13 22.87
C LYS A 79 32.09 -0.74 21.74
N LEU A 80 32.41 -1.96 21.31
CA LEU A 80 31.60 -2.66 20.32
C LEU A 80 30.18 -2.91 20.83
N TYR A 81 30.01 -3.43 22.05
CA TYR A 81 28.69 -3.63 22.64
C TYR A 81 27.91 -2.30 22.75
N SER A 82 28.53 -1.28 23.34
CA SER A 82 27.93 0.05 23.54
C SER A 82 27.52 0.71 22.24
N PHE A 83 28.29 0.52 21.16
CA PHE A 83 27.97 1.02 19.83
C PHE A 83 26.83 0.21 19.18
N PHE A 84 27.00 -1.10 19.01
CA PHE A 84 26.06 -1.91 18.22
C PHE A 84 24.69 -2.08 18.87
N LYS A 85 24.61 -2.13 20.20
CA LYS A 85 23.32 -2.20 20.91
C LYS A 85 22.39 -1.02 20.56
N ARG A 86 22.97 0.16 20.27
CA ARG A 86 22.22 1.36 19.86
C ARG A 86 21.59 1.25 18.50
N TYR A 87 22.13 0.40 17.61
CA TYR A 87 21.75 0.37 16.19
C TYR A 87 21.20 -0.97 15.71
N LEU A 88 21.46 -2.06 16.42
CA LEU A 88 21.00 -3.39 16.08
C LEU A 88 19.82 -3.76 16.98
N SER A 89 18.67 -3.98 16.37
CA SER A 89 17.46 -4.34 17.10
C SER A 89 17.35 -5.85 17.33
N ALA A 90 16.63 -6.23 18.38
CA ALA A 90 16.34 -7.62 18.68
C ALA A 90 15.42 -8.32 17.65
N ASN A 91 14.78 -7.56 16.76
CA ASN A 91 13.94 -8.09 15.69
C ASN A 91 14.66 -8.17 14.33
N GLY A 92 15.98 -7.98 14.32
CA GLY A 92 16.81 -8.20 13.14
C GLY A 92 16.80 -7.05 12.13
N GLY A 93 16.58 -5.82 12.60
CA GLY A 93 16.68 -4.59 11.81
C GLY A 93 17.83 -3.68 12.26
N ILE A 94 18.23 -2.79 11.36
CA ILE A 94 19.32 -1.82 11.58
C ILE A 94 18.71 -0.43 11.55
N TYR A 95 18.68 0.25 12.69
CA TYR A 95 18.13 1.60 12.87
C TYR A 95 18.46 2.08 14.29
N PHE A 96 18.15 3.33 14.64
CA PHE A 96 18.28 3.80 16.02
C PHE A 96 17.37 3.01 16.98
N ASN A 97 17.92 1.97 17.60
CA ASN A 97 17.24 1.09 18.54
C ASN A 97 17.27 1.69 19.96
N ASP A 98 18.44 2.12 20.42
CA ASP A 98 18.62 2.81 21.69
C ASP A 98 19.20 4.22 21.47
N THR A 99 18.74 5.18 22.28
CA THR A 99 19.28 6.54 22.35
C THR A 99 19.60 6.87 23.80
N PRO A 100 20.40 7.91 24.10
CA PRO A 100 20.69 8.30 25.49
C PRO A 100 19.45 8.55 26.38
N LEU A 101 18.27 8.74 25.79
CA LEU A 101 17.00 9.00 26.49
C LEU A 101 16.03 7.82 26.52
N TYR A 102 16.20 6.82 25.63
CA TYR A 102 15.22 5.75 25.42
C TYR A 102 15.89 4.47 24.94
N ASP A 103 15.56 3.33 25.56
CA ASP A 103 15.92 2.00 25.08
C ASP A 103 14.76 1.40 24.25
N SER A 104 15.09 0.62 23.22
CA SER A 104 14.15 -0.16 22.40
C SER A 104 13.01 0.68 21.77
N LEU A 105 13.37 1.77 21.10
CA LEU A 105 12.47 2.79 20.52
C LEU A 105 11.30 2.22 19.70
N TYR A 106 11.51 1.10 19.01
CA TYR A 106 10.48 0.49 18.16
C TYR A 106 9.64 -0.59 18.87
N THR A 107 9.83 -0.82 20.17
CA THR A 107 8.94 -1.64 21.00
C THR A 107 7.73 -0.85 21.51
N LYS A 108 6.61 -1.53 21.80
CA LYS A 108 5.34 -0.88 22.19
C LYS A 108 5.37 -0.27 23.60
N SER A 109 6.20 -0.78 24.52
CA SER A 109 6.23 -0.37 25.93
C SER A 109 6.90 0.98 26.18
N ASP A 110 7.87 1.38 25.36
CA ASP A 110 8.70 2.55 25.63
C ASP A 110 8.51 3.69 24.61
N TYR A 111 7.93 3.42 23.45
CA TYR A 111 7.55 4.48 22.50
C TYR A 111 6.37 5.32 23.01
N GLU A 112 5.50 4.78 23.86
CA GLU A 112 4.48 5.57 24.58
C GLU A 112 5.13 6.66 25.47
N LYS A 113 6.42 6.54 25.80
CA LYS A 113 7.21 7.56 26.53
C LYS A 113 7.89 8.58 25.60
N CYS A 114 7.96 8.31 24.29
CA CYS A 114 8.36 9.31 23.29
C CYS A 114 7.16 10.25 23.04
N SER A 115 7.16 11.41 23.69
CA SER A 115 6.10 12.40 23.47
C SER A 115 5.95 12.72 21.97
N LEU A 116 4.70 12.90 21.50
CA LEU A 116 4.31 13.38 20.17
C LEU A 116 5.17 14.53 19.59
N LYS A 117 5.84 15.32 20.44
CA LYS A 117 6.76 16.40 20.04
C LYS A 117 8.08 15.96 19.37
N LYS A 118 8.49 14.68 19.46
CA LYS A 118 9.80 14.21 18.96
C LYS A 118 9.73 13.15 17.85
N ASP A 119 8.53 12.82 17.39
CA ASP A 119 8.26 11.74 16.46
C ASP A 119 8.72 12.03 15.02
N THR A 120 8.61 13.28 14.56
CA THR A 120 9.10 13.70 13.24
C THR A 120 10.63 13.59 13.11
N ALA A 121 11.37 13.69 14.23
CA ALA A 121 12.81 13.45 14.25
C ALA A 121 13.17 11.96 14.09
N LEU A 122 12.26 11.05 14.47
CA LEU A 122 12.40 9.62 14.18
C LEU A 122 12.15 9.33 12.70
N PHE A 123 11.26 10.05 12.02
CA PHE A 123 11.09 9.90 10.57
C PHE A 123 12.38 10.18 9.78
N TYR A 124 13.09 11.28 10.05
CA TYR A 124 14.40 11.53 9.40
C TYR A 124 15.46 10.46 9.71
N LYS A 125 15.26 9.70 10.79
CA LYS A 125 16.06 8.52 11.14
C LYS A 125 15.57 7.23 10.49
N THR A 126 14.37 7.21 9.91
CA THR A 126 13.76 6.06 9.20
C THR A 126 13.58 6.28 7.70
N LYS A 127 13.96 7.43 7.15
CA LYS A 127 13.92 7.71 5.69
C LYS A 127 14.70 6.67 4.87
N ASP A 128 15.76 6.12 5.47
CA ASP A 128 16.60 5.09 4.88
C ASP A 128 16.11 3.67 5.19
N LEU A 129 14.83 3.50 5.53
CA LEU A 129 14.23 2.19 5.81
C LEU A 129 13.14 1.85 4.78
N TYR A 130 13.16 0.61 4.33
CA TYR A 130 11.98 -0.04 3.78
C TYR A 130 11.12 -0.54 4.92
N TYR A 131 9.87 -0.06 4.98
CA TYR A 131 8.85 -0.67 5.83
C TYR A 131 8.43 -2.00 5.20
N VAL A 132 8.84 -3.09 5.82
CA VAL A 132 8.44 -4.43 5.42
C VAL A 132 7.42 -4.87 6.44
N LYS A 133 6.14 -4.81 6.06
CA LYS A 133 5.11 -5.50 6.84
C LYS A 133 5.48 -6.99 6.79
N SER A 134 6.05 -7.53 7.86
CA SER A 134 6.34 -8.96 7.94
C SER A 134 5.15 -9.66 8.55
N GLU A 135 4.89 -10.90 8.14
CA GLU A 135 3.96 -11.76 8.87
C GLU A 135 4.40 -11.83 10.33
N THR A 136 3.44 -11.66 11.23
CA THR A 136 3.66 -11.95 12.63
C THR A 136 4.10 -13.40 12.78
N ILE A 137 5.34 -13.63 13.19
CA ILE A 137 5.80 -14.96 13.59
C ILE A 137 5.32 -15.20 15.02
N TYR A 138 4.25 -15.96 15.16
CA TYR A 138 3.85 -16.48 16.46
C TYR A 138 4.79 -17.63 16.84
N LYS A 139 5.29 -17.58 18.08
CA LYS A 139 6.12 -18.63 18.65
C LYS A 139 5.33 -19.36 19.72
N ASP A 140 5.78 -20.57 20.04
CA ASP A 140 5.32 -21.26 21.23
C ASP A 140 5.56 -20.35 22.43
N PHE A 141 4.51 -20.15 23.22
CA PHE A 141 4.50 -19.12 24.25
C PHE A 141 3.79 -19.61 25.47
N CYS A 142 4.55 -19.65 26.57
CA CYS A 142 4.07 -20.06 27.86
C CYS A 142 4.21 -18.91 28.84
N PHE A 143 3.14 -18.56 29.55
CA PHE A 143 3.18 -17.53 30.57
C PHE A 143 2.15 -17.77 31.66
N GLU A 144 2.41 -17.21 32.83
CA GLU A 144 1.46 -17.20 33.94
C GLU A 144 0.57 -15.94 33.91
N LEU A 145 -0.70 -16.11 34.26
CA LEU A 145 -1.69 -15.05 34.43
C LEU A 145 -2.74 -15.50 35.47
N GLU A 146 -2.95 -14.71 36.52
CA GLU A 146 -3.93 -15.00 37.60
C GLU A 146 -3.76 -16.40 38.23
N ASN A 147 -2.52 -16.83 38.52
CA ASN A 147 -2.16 -18.16 39.06
C ASN A 147 -2.53 -19.35 38.16
N MET A 148 -2.69 -19.11 36.85
CA MET A 148 -2.85 -20.14 35.83
C MET A 148 -1.73 -20.03 34.80
N VAL A 149 -1.26 -21.16 34.30
CA VAL A 149 -0.25 -21.20 33.24
C VAL A 149 -0.95 -21.40 31.90
N PHE A 150 -0.69 -20.51 30.95
CA PHE A 150 -1.21 -20.60 29.59
C PHE A 150 -0.07 -20.98 28.66
N ASN A 151 -0.20 -22.11 27.98
CA ASN A 151 0.75 -22.59 27.00
C ASN A 151 0.10 -22.61 25.61
N PHE A 152 0.76 -22.02 24.63
CA PHE A 152 0.29 -21.93 23.26
C PHE A 152 1.26 -22.63 22.32
N ASP A 153 0.76 -23.64 21.61
CA ASP A 153 1.47 -24.41 20.59
C ASP A 153 1.12 -23.87 19.20
N THR A 154 2.16 -23.47 18.47
CA THR A 154 2.09 -22.83 17.15
C THR A 154 2.41 -23.78 16.00
N SER A 155 2.65 -25.06 16.26
CA SER A 155 3.01 -26.06 15.23
C SER A 155 2.00 -26.25 14.11
N LEU A 156 0.73 -25.88 14.33
CA LEU A 156 -0.35 -25.95 13.34
C LEU A 156 -0.63 -24.63 12.61
N LEU A 157 0.17 -23.58 12.85
CA LEU A 157 0.06 -22.32 12.12
C LEU A 157 0.66 -22.45 10.72
N GLU A 158 -0.20 -22.50 9.71
CA GLU A 158 0.20 -22.33 8.33
C GLU A 158 0.60 -20.86 8.06
N SER A 159 1.64 -20.62 7.25
CA SER A 159 2.03 -19.26 6.81
C SER A 159 0.95 -18.66 5.90
N LYS A 160 0.72 -17.35 5.98
CA LYS A 160 -0.20 -16.71 5.04
C LYS A 160 0.44 -16.67 3.64
N LYS A 161 -0.37 -16.49 2.58
CA LYS A 161 0.18 -16.21 1.24
C LYS A 161 0.68 -14.77 1.13
N ASN A 162 0.03 -13.86 1.87
CA ASN A 162 0.24 -12.42 1.90
C ASN A 162 0.08 -11.89 3.34
N ASN A 163 0.46 -10.63 3.59
CA ASN A 163 0.32 -9.92 4.88
C ASN A 163 -1.14 -9.55 5.26
N GLU A 164 -2.07 -10.47 5.03
CA GLU A 164 -3.50 -10.37 5.27
C GLU A 164 -3.83 -10.42 6.77
N LYS A 165 -4.87 -9.71 7.19
CA LYS A 165 -5.34 -9.71 8.59
C LYS A 165 -6.26 -10.91 8.85
N VAL A 166 -5.68 -12.12 8.87
CA VAL A 166 -6.38 -13.34 9.29
C VAL A 166 -6.29 -13.48 10.81
N ASP A 167 -7.44 -13.66 11.45
CA ASP A 167 -7.56 -13.88 12.90
C ASP A 167 -6.96 -15.22 13.33
N LEU A 168 -6.46 -15.25 14.58
CA LEU A 168 -6.07 -16.49 15.23
C LEU A 168 -7.27 -17.22 15.83
N VAL A 169 -7.31 -18.53 15.61
CA VAL A 169 -8.23 -19.45 16.27
C VAL A 169 -7.46 -20.24 17.32
N PHE A 170 -7.90 -20.13 18.58
CA PHE A 170 -7.34 -20.87 19.71
C PHE A 170 -8.23 -22.07 20.01
N ASN A 171 -7.66 -23.28 19.96
CA ASN A 171 -8.36 -24.50 20.32
C ASN A 171 -7.69 -25.12 21.55
N LEU A 172 -8.45 -25.37 22.61
CA LEU A 172 -7.95 -26.06 23.80
C LEU A 172 -7.58 -27.51 23.42
N LYS A 173 -6.35 -27.93 23.76
CA LYS A 173 -5.89 -29.32 23.57
C LYS A 173 -6.21 -30.16 24.81
N ASP A 174 -5.74 -29.68 25.96
CA ASP A 174 -5.87 -30.33 27.25
C ASP A 174 -5.61 -29.33 28.39
N THR A 175 -5.93 -29.75 29.61
CA THR A 175 -5.60 -29.04 30.84
C THR A 175 -4.83 -29.94 31.81
N ASP A 176 -3.91 -29.35 32.57
CA ASP A 176 -3.22 -30.03 33.68
C ASP A 176 -3.65 -29.41 35.01
N THR A 177 -4.48 -30.15 35.74
CA THR A 177 -5.04 -29.74 37.04
C THR A 177 -4.02 -29.71 38.17
N LYS A 178 -2.84 -30.34 38.03
CA LYS A 178 -1.79 -30.30 39.06
C LYS A 178 -0.96 -29.02 39.01
N THR A 179 -0.78 -28.47 37.81
CA THR A 179 0.00 -27.25 37.56
C THR A 179 -0.87 -26.04 37.21
N ASN A 180 -2.20 -26.24 37.15
CA ASN A 180 -3.19 -25.25 36.72
C ASN A 180 -2.87 -24.69 35.32
N THR A 181 -2.49 -25.58 34.39
CA THR A 181 -2.03 -25.24 33.05
C THR A 181 -3.12 -25.49 32.00
N LEU A 182 -3.30 -24.56 31.06
CA LEU A 182 -4.14 -24.71 29.87
C LEU A 182 -3.25 -24.74 28.62
N ASN A 183 -3.35 -25.82 27.84
CA ASN A 183 -2.60 -25.99 26.60
C ASN A 183 -3.50 -25.70 25.39
N PHE A 184 -3.10 -24.74 24.56
CA PHE A 184 -3.83 -24.34 23.35
C PHE A 184 -3.04 -24.71 22.10
N SER A 185 -3.73 -25.18 21.06
CA SER A 185 -3.24 -25.08 19.68
C SER A 185 -3.71 -23.76 19.07
N VAL A 186 -2.83 -23.15 18.29
CA VAL A 186 -3.12 -21.93 17.54
C VAL A 186 -3.17 -22.29 16.05
N THR A 187 -4.20 -21.79 15.37
CA THR A 187 -4.39 -21.95 13.91
C THR A 187 -4.86 -20.63 13.30
N LEU A 188 -4.76 -20.48 11.98
CA LEU A 188 -5.36 -19.36 11.27
C LEU A 188 -6.85 -19.61 11.02
N SER A 189 -7.66 -18.56 11.14
CA SER A 189 -9.06 -18.60 10.73
C SER A 189 -9.17 -18.94 9.24
N SER A 190 -9.99 -19.93 8.91
CA SER A 190 -10.34 -20.26 7.53
C SER A 190 -11.86 -20.45 7.43
N LYS A 191 -12.47 -19.90 6.36
CA LYS A 191 -13.90 -20.03 6.05
C LYS A 191 -14.85 -19.64 7.21
N GLY A 192 -14.50 -18.61 7.98
CA GLY A 192 -15.33 -18.11 9.09
C GLY A 192 -15.20 -18.91 10.39
N ASN A 193 -14.22 -19.82 10.52
CA ASN A 193 -13.92 -20.46 11.79
C ASN A 193 -13.39 -19.44 12.80
N GLN A 194 -13.95 -19.41 14.02
CA GLN A 194 -13.60 -18.46 15.07
C GLN A 194 -13.36 -19.19 16.39
N THR A 195 -12.59 -18.55 17.28
CA THR A 195 -12.37 -19.07 18.63
C THR A 195 -13.69 -19.13 19.39
N LYS A 196 -14.14 -20.33 19.73
CA LYS A 196 -15.40 -20.54 20.44
C LYS A 196 -15.20 -20.55 21.95
N ILE A 197 -15.10 -19.34 22.51
CA ILE A 197 -14.82 -19.12 23.94
C ILE A 197 -15.78 -19.90 24.85
N SER A 198 -17.08 -19.92 24.52
CA SER A 198 -18.09 -20.65 25.30
C SER A 198 -17.87 -22.17 25.35
N GLU A 199 -17.34 -22.76 24.27
CA GLU A 199 -17.02 -24.20 24.23
C GLU A 199 -15.78 -24.49 25.10
N ILE A 200 -14.75 -23.63 25.02
CA ILE A 200 -13.53 -23.73 25.83
C ILE A 200 -13.84 -23.64 27.33
N LEU A 201 -14.67 -22.66 27.74
CA LEU A 201 -15.07 -22.51 29.14
C LEU A 201 -15.81 -23.74 29.68
N LYS A 202 -16.69 -24.33 28.86
CA LYS A 202 -17.42 -25.56 29.20
C LYS A 202 -16.47 -26.75 29.36
N GLU A 203 -15.48 -26.86 28.50
CA GLU A 203 -14.51 -27.94 28.53
C GLU A 203 -13.55 -27.83 29.73
N CYS A 204 -13.09 -26.63 30.07
CA CYS A 204 -12.34 -26.37 31.30
C CYS A 204 -13.14 -26.75 32.55
N SER A 205 -14.43 -26.35 32.61
CA SER A 205 -15.31 -26.69 33.74
C SER A 205 -15.51 -28.20 33.90
N ASN A 206 -15.70 -28.93 32.79
CA ASN A 206 -15.79 -30.39 32.80
C ASN A 206 -14.49 -31.07 33.30
N GLN A 207 -13.35 -30.44 33.09
CA GLN A 207 -12.03 -30.94 33.51
C GLN A 207 -11.62 -30.45 34.93
N GLY A 208 -12.51 -29.73 35.64
CA GLY A 208 -12.29 -29.28 37.00
C GLY A 208 -11.45 -28.01 37.14
N VAL A 209 -11.30 -27.23 36.06
CA VAL A 209 -10.58 -25.95 36.03
C VAL A 209 -11.59 -24.80 35.94
N GLU A 210 -11.69 -23.99 36.99
CA GLU A 210 -12.49 -22.75 36.97
C GLU A 210 -11.68 -21.61 36.35
N ILE A 211 -12.18 -21.05 35.24
CA ILE A 211 -11.56 -19.92 34.54
C ILE A 211 -12.65 -18.94 34.08
N ASP A 212 -12.38 -17.65 34.26
CA ASP A 212 -13.27 -16.57 33.81
C ASP A 212 -13.01 -16.20 32.34
N GLU A 213 -14.06 -15.80 31.64
CA GLU A 213 -14.03 -15.38 30.23
C GLU A 213 -13.05 -14.23 30.00
N GLU A 214 -13.03 -13.25 30.92
CA GLU A 214 -12.15 -12.08 30.81
C GLU A 214 -10.67 -12.45 30.98
N VAL A 215 -10.35 -13.44 31.83
CA VAL A 215 -8.98 -13.95 31.99
C VAL A 215 -8.52 -14.67 30.72
N LEU A 216 -9.39 -15.49 30.15
CA LEU A 216 -9.12 -16.20 28.90
C LEU A 216 -8.92 -15.23 27.72
N LYS A 217 -9.76 -14.19 27.59
CA LYS A 217 -9.58 -13.12 26.59
C LYS A 217 -8.25 -12.39 26.79
N LYS A 218 -7.90 -12.05 28.04
CA LYS A 218 -6.61 -11.41 28.36
C LYS A 218 -5.42 -12.29 27.95
N ALA A 219 -5.52 -13.61 28.17
CA ALA A 219 -4.48 -14.56 27.76
C ALA A 219 -4.30 -14.58 26.23
N PHE A 220 -5.40 -14.65 25.45
CA PHE A 220 -5.34 -14.57 23.99
C PHE A 220 -4.78 -13.24 23.50
N VAL A 221 -5.17 -12.11 24.13
CA VAL A 221 -4.61 -10.79 23.81
C VAL A 221 -3.10 -10.75 24.09
N LYS A 222 -2.65 -11.32 25.22
CA LYS A 222 -1.23 -11.39 25.59
C LYS A 222 -0.44 -12.25 24.61
N PHE A 223 -0.99 -13.37 24.14
CA PHE A 223 -0.38 -14.17 23.07
C PHE A 223 -0.29 -13.39 21.75
N LYS A 224 -1.38 -12.73 21.33
CA LYS A 224 -1.44 -11.91 20.10
C LYS A 224 -0.42 -10.77 20.11
N LYS A 225 -0.02 -10.27 21.29
CA LYS A 225 0.98 -9.20 21.45
C LYS A 225 2.42 -9.61 21.14
N GLN A 226 2.76 -10.90 21.07
CA GLN A 226 4.10 -11.36 20.67
C GLN A 226 4.51 -10.87 19.27
N GLY A 227 3.52 -10.52 18.47
CA GLY A 227 3.66 -10.37 17.04
C GLY A 227 3.69 -8.97 16.45
N SER A 228 3.54 -7.94 17.28
CA SER A 228 3.34 -6.58 16.81
C SER A 228 4.64 -5.77 16.83
N MET A 229 5.67 -6.26 16.15
CA MET A 229 6.92 -5.51 15.97
C MET A 229 7.17 -5.30 14.47
N ASP A 230 7.32 -4.04 14.05
CA ASP A 230 7.59 -3.68 12.67
C ASP A 230 8.97 -4.20 12.21
N TYR A 231 9.04 -4.83 11.04
CA TYR A 231 10.30 -5.25 10.41
C TYR A 231 10.74 -4.23 9.38
N PHE A 232 12.04 -3.90 9.39
CA PHE A 232 12.62 -2.90 8.50
C PHE A 232 13.86 -3.47 7.82
N ILE A 233 14.08 -3.05 6.58
CA ILE A 233 15.33 -3.27 5.85
C ILE A 233 15.97 -1.90 5.61
N HIS A 234 17.22 -1.73 6.02
CA HIS A 234 17.94 -0.47 5.88
C HIS A 234 18.55 -0.33 4.47
N LYS A 235 18.14 0.72 3.74
CA LYS A 235 18.53 1.01 2.33
C LYS A 235 20.06 1.12 2.14
N ASN A 236 20.77 1.65 3.13
CA ASN A 236 22.24 1.80 3.12
C ASN A 236 22.87 1.57 4.52
N ALA A 237 22.82 0.34 5.03
CA ALA A 237 23.32 0.04 6.38
C ALA A 237 24.81 0.38 6.55
N LEU A 238 25.61 0.16 5.51
CA LEU A 238 27.05 0.42 5.51
C LEU A 238 27.36 1.90 5.73
N GLY A 239 26.74 2.78 4.95
CA GLY A 239 26.94 4.23 5.06
C GLY A 239 26.46 4.76 6.41
N PHE A 240 25.25 4.33 6.82
CA PHE A 240 24.66 4.73 8.08
C PHE A 240 25.54 4.35 9.28
N LEU A 241 25.90 3.07 9.41
CA LEU A 241 26.70 2.61 10.55
C LEU A 241 28.11 3.21 10.56
N LYS A 242 28.71 3.47 9.38
CA LYS A 242 30.01 4.18 9.30
C LYS A 242 29.91 5.60 9.83
N GLU A 243 28.91 6.36 9.41
CA GLU A 243 28.67 7.72 9.90
C GLU A 243 28.46 7.72 11.42
N GLN A 244 27.62 6.80 11.91
CA GLN A 244 27.38 6.68 13.36
C GLN A 244 28.63 6.27 14.13
N LEU A 245 29.49 5.42 13.56
CA LEU A 245 30.76 5.01 14.16
C LEU A 245 31.73 6.19 14.25
N ASP A 246 31.83 7.00 13.19
CA ASP A 246 32.69 8.18 13.20
C ASP A 246 32.24 9.20 14.26
N LEU A 247 30.92 9.43 14.40
CA LEU A 247 30.36 10.27 15.47
C LEU A 247 30.62 9.69 16.87
N TYR A 248 30.45 8.37 17.04
CA TYR A 248 30.70 7.69 18.31
C TYR A 248 32.16 7.79 18.74
N LEU A 249 33.08 7.52 17.81
CA LEU A 249 34.53 7.60 18.06
C LEU A 249 34.96 9.04 18.32
N PHE A 250 34.39 10.02 17.61
CA PHE A 250 34.63 11.44 17.89
C PHE A 250 34.24 11.79 19.33
N GLU A 251 33.02 11.43 19.77
CA GLU A 251 32.62 11.71 21.14
C GLU A 251 33.52 11.04 22.18
N TYR A 252 33.91 9.79 21.93
CA TYR A 252 34.79 9.03 22.80
C TYR A 252 36.20 9.64 22.88
N LEU A 253 36.81 9.99 21.74
CA LEU A 253 38.09 10.69 21.66
C LEU A 253 38.05 12.01 22.44
N PHE A 254 37.05 12.85 22.19
CA PHE A 254 37.02 14.21 22.74
C PHE A 254 36.53 14.31 24.18
N LYS A 255 35.69 13.38 24.66
CA LYS A 255 35.20 13.39 26.06
C LYS A 255 36.15 12.70 27.02
N GLU A 256 36.88 11.67 26.57
CA GLU A 256 37.69 10.83 27.46
C GLU A 256 39.20 11.14 27.39
N MET A 257 39.71 11.75 26.31
CA MET A 257 41.13 12.08 26.21
C MET A 257 41.44 13.49 26.71
N THR A 258 42.42 13.57 27.63
CA THR A 258 43.03 14.82 28.11
C THR A 258 44.39 15.09 27.47
N GLU A 259 45.10 14.04 27.02
CA GLU A 259 46.36 14.12 26.27
C GLU A 259 46.33 13.17 25.06
N PHE A 260 46.89 13.61 23.93
CA PHE A 260 46.96 12.84 22.68
C PHE A 260 48.30 12.10 22.59
N ASP A 261 48.31 10.81 22.95
CA ASP A 261 49.47 9.93 22.77
C ASP A 261 49.28 8.94 21.60
N ASP A 262 50.39 8.57 20.95
CA ASP A 262 50.39 7.70 19.76
C ASP A 262 49.89 6.27 20.06
N LYS A 263 50.10 5.78 21.28
CA LYS A 263 49.68 4.44 21.69
C LYS A 263 48.15 4.37 21.75
N ARG A 264 47.52 5.37 22.36
CA ARG A 264 46.08 5.50 22.50
C ARG A 264 45.40 5.69 21.15
N LEU A 265 45.97 6.50 20.26
CA LEU A 265 45.48 6.64 18.89
C LEU A 265 45.48 5.30 18.14
N ASN A 266 46.53 4.48 18.31
CA ASN A 266 46.60 3.15 17.69
C ASN A 266 45.59 2.16 18.28
N GLU A 267 45.35 2.20 19.60
CA GLU A 267 44.30 1.39 20.25
C GLU A 267 42.91 1.75 19.70
N ILE A 268 42.60 3.04 19.58
CA ILE A 268 41.33 3.53 19.02
C ILE A 268 41.18 3.15 17.55
N ASN A 269 42.26 3.24 16.76
CA ASN A 269 42.26 2.76 15.39
C ASN A 269 42.00 1.25 15.31
N THR A 270 42.52 0.46 16.26
CA THR A 270 42.23 -0.98 16.35
C THR A 270 40.74 -1.23 16.60
N ILE A 271 40.12 -0.48 17.52
CA ILE A 271 38.67 -0.53 17.78
C ILE A 271 37.89 -0.16 16.51
N LYS A 272 38.28 0.92 15.82
CA LYS A 272 37.66 1.37 14.57
C LYS A 272 37.73 0.29 13.49
N GLU A 273 38.89 -0.32 13.28
CA GLU A 273 39.07 -1.38 12.28
C GLU A 273 38.18 -2.59 12.56
N VAL A 274 38.09 -3.04 13.82
CA VAL A 274 37.20 -4.14 14.21
C VAL A 274 35.74 -3.77 14.03
N ALA A 275 35.33 -2.57 14.46
CA ALA A 275 33.97 -2.09 14.27
C ALA A 275 33.59 -2.01 12.79
N LEU A 276 34.49 -1.52 11.93
CA LEU A 276 34.29 -1.48 10.47
C LEU A 276 34.13 -2.87 9.86
N GLN A 277 34.86 -3.87 10.37
CA GLN A 277 34.71 -5.26 9.90
C GLN A 277 33.33 -5.83 10.27
N VAL A 278 32.86 -5.57 11.50
CA VAL A 278 31.52 -5.97 11.94
C VAL A 278 30.43 -5.25 11.13
N ILE A 279 30.60 -3.95 10.86
CA ILE A 279 29.69 -3.18 10.01
C ILE A 279 29.63 -3.78 8.60
N SER A 280 30.77 -4.15 8.02
CA SER A 280 30.83 -4.76 6.69
C SER A 280 30.03 -6.05 6.63
N LEU A 281 30.21 -6.93 7.61
CA LEU A 281 29.48 -8.19 7.75
C LEU A 281 27.97 -7.95 7.84
N VAL A 282 27.53 -7.11 8.77
CA VAL A 282 26.10 -6.84 8.96
C VAL A 282 25.48 -6.21 7.70
N SER A 283 26.20 -5.31 7.04
CA SER A 283 25.72 -4.62 5.85
C SER A 283 25.65 -5.52 4.61
N GLU A 284 26.53 -6.50 4.49
CA GLU A 284 26.54 -7.46 3.37
C GLU A 284 25.21 -8.23 3.30
N PHE A 285 24.75 -8.77 4.43
CA PHE A 285 23.48 -9.47 4.50
C PHE A 285 22.29 -8.53 4.27
N GLU A 286 22.33 -7.33 4.85
CA GLU A 286 21.26 -6.33 4.66
C GLU A 286 21.11 -5.90 3.19
N ASN A 287 22.22 -5.81 2.45
CA ASN A 287 22.21 -5.52 1.02
C ASN A 287 21.50 -6.62 0.22
N GLU A 288 21.68 -7.89 0.56
CA GLU A 288 20.94 -8.99 -0.08
C GLU A 288 19.43 -8.88 0.19
N LEU A 289 19.04 -8.50 1.42
CA LEU A 289 17.63 -8.23 1.72
C LEU A 289 17.07 -7.06 0.90
N CYS A 290 17.84 -5.98 0.73
CA CYS A 290 17.48 -4.87 -0.13
C CYS A 290 17.27 -5.31 -1.58
N LYS A 291 18.15 -6.17 -2.12
CA LYS A 291 18.01 -6.72 -3.47
C LYS A 291 16.74 -7.54 -3.62
N ILE A 292 16.43 -8.41 -2.66
CA ILE A 292 15.19 -9.20 -2.66
C ILE A 292 13.96 -8.31 -2.58
N TRP A 293 13.99 -7.30 -1.72
CA TRP A 293 12.89 -6.37 -1.55
C TRP A 293 12.61 -5.55 -2.82
N ASN A 294 13.67 -5.06 -3.48
CA ASN A 294 13.59 -4.22 -4.68
C ASN A 294 13.52 -5.00 -6.00
N LYS A 295 13.57 -6.33 -5.96
CA LYS A 295 13.39 -7.18 -7.14
C LYS A 295 12.01 -6.97 -7.76
N PRO A 296 11.90 -6.67 -9.06
CA PRO A 296 10.64 -6.77 -9.80
C PRO A 296 10.01 -8.16 -9.69
N ARG A 297 8.67 -8.21 -9.61
CA ARG A 297 7.95 -9.45 -9.35
C ARG A 297 7.52 -10.15 -10.64
N PHE A 298 7.53 -11.49 -10.61
CA PHE A 298 6.88 -12.27 -11.65
C PHE A 298 5.38 -12.04 -11.61
N VAL A 299 4.77 -11.99 -12.79
CA VAL A 299 3.31 -11.99 -12.93
C VAL A 299 2.82 -13.43 -12.78
N LEU A 300 1.85 -13.63 -11.90
CA LEU A 300 1.27 -14.94 -11.58
C LEU A 300 -0.22 -14.95 -11.89
N ASN A 301 -0.69 -16.07 -12.44
CA ASN A 301 -2.11 -16.39 -12.62
C ASN A 301 -2.90 -15.27 -13.34
N SER A 302 -2.31 -14.69 -14.39
CA SER A 302 -3.01 -13.75 -15.26
C SER A 302 -4.32 -14.33 -15.76
N HIS A 303 -5.33 -13.50 -15.94
CA HIS A 303 -6.58 -13.85 -16.62
C HIS A 303 -7.29 -12.56 -17.06
N PHE A 304 -8.31 -12.71 -17.89
CA PHE A 304 -9.11 -11.62 -18.43
C PHE A 304 -10.57 -11.79 -18.01
N ILE A 305 -11.19 -10.66 -17.67
CA ILE A 305 -12.63 -10.53 -17.53
C ILE A 305 -13.12 -9.76 -18.75
N VAL A 306 -13.91 -10.42 -19.61
CA VAL A 306 -14.35 -9.88 -20.89
C VAL A 306 -15.86 -9.96 -20.98
N SER A 307 -16.54 -8.86 -21.25
CA SER A 307 -17.98 -8.91 -21.48
C SER A 307 -18.34 -9.56 -22.82
N LEU A 308 -19.51 -10.21 -22.89
CA LEU A 308 -19.92 -10.94 -24.10
C LEU A 308 -20.08 -10.05 -25.34
N ASP A 309 -20.45 -8.78 -25.19
CA ASP A 309 -20.56 -7.81 -26.29
C ASP A 309 -19.19 -7.57 -26.95
N GLN A 310 -18.12 -7.54 -26.15
CA GLN A 310 -16.75 -7.36 -26.67
C GLN A 310 -16.28 -8.59 -27.44
N LEU A 311 -16.60 -9.80 -26.97
CA LEU A 311 -16.33 -11.04 -27.70
C LEU A 311 -17.14 -11.13 -29.01
N LYS A 312 -18.42 -10.76 -28.96
CA LYS A 312 -19.29 -10.70 -30.15
C LYS A 312 -18.78 -9.68 -31.16
N ALA A 313 -18.34 -8.50 -30.71
CA ALA A 313 -17.74 -7.49 -31.58
C ALA A 313 -16.47 -7.97 -32.30
N LYS A 314 -15.76 -8.93 -31.71
CA LYS A 314 -14.59 -9.60 -32.31
C LYS A 314 -14.94 -10.86 -33.11
N ASN A 315 -16.23 -11.16 -33.31
CA ASN A 315 -16.72 -12.38 -33.96
C ASN A 315 -16.20 -13.69 -33.32
N TYR A 316 -15.99 -13.69 -32.00
CA TYR A 316 -15.53 -14.88 -31.29
C TYR A 316 -16.65 -15.93 -31.18
N ASP A 317 -16.32 -17.21 -31.42
CA ASP A 317 -17.26 -18.32 -31.34
C ASP A 317 -17.57 -18.70 -29.89
N LEU A 318 -18.69 -18.18 -29.36
CA LEU A 318 -19.16 -18.44 -28.00
C LEU A 318 -19.49 -19.93 -27.75
N ASN A 319 -19.65 -20.77 -28.79
CA ASN A 319 -19.88 -22.21 -28.60
C ASN A 319 -18.67 -22.91 -27.96
N LYS A 320 -17.46 -22.38 -28.17
CA LYS A 320 -16.25 -22.88 -27.49
C LYS A 320 -16.36 -22.74 -25.97
N ILE A 321 -16.97 -21.65 -25.49
CA ILE A 321 -17.19 -21.40 -24.07
C ILE A 321 -18.31 -22.29 -23.55
N THR A 322 -19.47 -22.31 -24.21
CA THR A 322 -20.66 -23.04 -23.72
C THR A 322 -20.48 -24.55 -23.70
N ASN A 323 -19.69 -25.10 -24.63
CA ASN A 323 -19.35 -26.53 -24.68
C ASN A 323 -18.18 -26.92 -23.75
N HIS A 324 -17.50 -25.95 -23.14
CA HIS A 324 -16.35 -26.24 -22.30
C HIS A 324 -16.77 -26.86 -20.95
N LYS A 325 -16.02 -27.86 -20.46
CA LYS A 325 -16.30 -28.59 -19.22
C LYS A 325 -16.45 -27.71 -17.97
N ASN A 326 -15.82 -26.54 -17.95
CA ASN A 326 -15.88 -25.60 -16.82
C ASN A 326 -16.97 -24.52 -16.98
N TYR A 327 -17.73 -24.48 -18.07
CA TYR A 327 -18.83 -23.51 -18.25
C TYR A 327 -19.82 -23.46 -17.07
N PRO A 328 -20.21 -24.59 -16.44
CA PRO A 328 -21.07 -24.54 -15.25
C PRO A 328 -20.49 -23.73 -14.08
N LYS A 329 -19.16 -23.61 -13.96
CA LYS A 329 -18.52 -22.78 -12.93
C LYS A 329 -18.72 -21.29 -13.21
N GLN A 330 -18.58 -20.88 -14.47
CA GLN A 330 -18.86 -19.51 -14.89
C GLN A 330 -20.33 -19.14 -14.69
N VAL A 331 -21.25 -20.05 -15.03
CA VAL A 331 -22.69 -19.84 -14.81
C VAL A 331 -22.99 -19.68 -13.32
N LYS A 332 -22.39 -20.53 -12.47
CA LYS A 332 -22.52 -20.40 -11.01
C LYS A 332 -22.02 -19.05 -10.50
N GLU A 333 -20.87 -18.57 -10.99
CA GLU A 333 -20.38 -17.24 -10.63
C GLU A 333 -21.37 -16.13 -11.00
N TRP A 334 -21.96 -16.17 -12.21
CA TRP A 334 -22.97 -15.18 -12.60
C TRP A 334 -24.20 -15.21 -11.70
N GLN A 335 -24.64 -16.41 -11.28
CA GLN A 335 -25.73 -16.60 -10.33
C GLN A 335 -25.38 -16.03 -8.95
N ASP A 336 -24.20 -16.36 -8.42
CA ASP A 336 -23.71 -15.87 -7.13
C ASP A 336 -23.58 -14.34 -7.11
N LEU A 337 -23.26 -13.73 -8.26
CA LEU A 337 -23.23 -12.28 -8.46
C LEU A 337 -24.61 -11.64 -8.69
N ASN A 338 -25.69 -12.41 -8.75
CA ASN A 338 -27.04 -11.93 -9.09
C ASN A 338 -27.10 -11.16 -10.42
N LEU A 339 -26.31 -11.57 -11.41
CA LEU A 339 -26.40 -11.05 -12.77
C LEU A 339 -27.56 -11.75 -13.47
N LYS A 340 -28.52 -11.00 -14.05
CA LYS A 340 -29.74 -11.57 -14.65
C LYS A 340 -29.41 -12.73 -15.59
N THR A 341 -29.83 -13.95 -15.23
CA THR A 341 -29.74 -15.13 -16.08
C THR A 341 -31.09 -15.37 -16.74
N THR A 342 -31.26 -14.96 -18.00
CA THR A 342 -32.32 -15.46 -18.86
C THR A 342 -32.10 -16.96 -19.12
N ASP A 343 -33.16 -17.70 -19.50
CA ASP A 343 -33.03 -19.11 -19.90
C ASP A 343 -32.04 -19.28 -21.07
N ASN A 344 -31.83 -18.21 -21.86
CA ASN A 344 -30.77 -18.09 -22.86
C ASN A 344 -29.67 -17.11 -22.42
N LEU A 345 -28.64 -17.63 -21.73
CA LEU A 345 -27.53 -16.83 -21.18
C LEU A 345 -26.78 -15.98 -22.22
N LEU A 346 -26.77 -16.42 -23.48
CA LEU A 346 -26.06 -15.73 -24.58
C LEU A 346 -26.77 -14.45 -25.07
N GLU A 347 -28.03 -14.23 -24.68
CA GLU A 347 -28.78 -13.00 -25.02
C GLU A 347 -28.40 -11.81 -24.13
N ASN A 348 -27.81 -12.04 -22.95
CA ASN A 348 -27.34 -10.96 -22.10
C ASN A 348 -25.99 -10.44 -22.61
N GLU A 349 -26.01 -9.28 -23.28
CA GLU A 349 -24.85 -8.70 -23.96
C GLU A 349 -23.67 -8.43 -23.04
N PHE A 350 -23.88 -8.08 -21.77
CA PHE A 350 -22.79 -7.59 -20.93
C PHE A 350 -22.28 -8.59 -19.88
N LEU A 351 -22.68 -9.87 -19.94
CA LEU A 351 -22.20 -10.85 -18.97
C LEU A 351 -20.66 -10.92 -18.97
N PRO A 352 -20.00 -10.78 -17.80
CA PRO A 352 -18.55 -10.82 -17.70
C PRO A 352 -18.04 -12.26 -17.72
N LEU A 353 -17.44 -12.70 -18.82
CA LEU A 353 -16.71 -13.96 -18.90
C LEU A 353 -15.36 -13.83 -18.20
N ASP A 354 -15.05 -14.73 -17.28
CA ASP A 354 -13.76 -14.81 -16.62
C ASP A 354 -12.95 -15.99 -17.19
N THR A 355 -11.81 -15.69 -17.84
CA THR A 355 -10.94 -16.71 -18.44
C THR A 355 -10.23 -17.58 -17.40
N ILE A 356 -10.30 -17.27 -16.10
CA ILE A 356 -9.77 -18.13 -15.03
C ILE A 356 -10.34 -19.56 -15.10
N TYR A 357 -11.58 -19.72 -15.59
CA TYR A 357 -12.22 -21.03 -15.77
C TYR A 357 -11.88 -21.71 -17.12
N PHE A 358 -11.27 -20.98 -18.05
CA PHE A 358 -11.03 -21.38 -19.44
C PHE A 358 -9.56 -21.13 -19.82
N LYS A 359 -8.62 -21.64 -19.00
CA LYS A 359 -7.17 -21.43 -19.17
C LYS A 359 -6.64 -21.86 -20.55
N ASP A 360 -7.23 -22.89 -21.13
CA ASP A 360 -6.94 -23.37 -22.48
C ASP A 360 -7.37 -22.40 -23.60
N LEU A 361 -8.34 -21.52 -23.32
CA LEU A 361 -8.84 -20.50 -24.24
C LEU A 361 -8.31 -19.09 -23.93
N GLU A 362 -7.57 -18.92 -22.82
CA GLU A 362 -7.15 -17.61 -22.34
C GLU A 362 -6.27 -16.88 -23.36
N GLU A 363 -5.25 -17.53 -23.91
CA GLU A 363 -4.37 -16.92 -24.91
C GLU A 363 -5.12 -16.63 -26.22
N GLU A 364 -6.07 -17.48 -26.62
CA GLU A 364 -6.94 -17.20 -27.78
C GLU A 364 -7.73 -15.91 -27.56
N ILE A 365 -8.38 -15.76 -26.40
CA ILE A 365 -9.19 -14.59 -26.05
C ILE A 365 -8.32 -13.34 -25.87
N LYS A 366 -7.17 -13.46 -25.18
CA LYS A 366 -6.22 -12.37 -24.95
C LYS A 366 -5.73 -11.76 -26.27
N ASN A 367 -5.45 -12.58 -27.27
CA ASN A 367 -4.97 -12.12 -28.58
C ASN A 367 -6.04 -11.39 -29.43
N LEU A 368 -7.31 -11.39 -29.01
CA LEU A 368 -8.37 -10.60 -29.67
C LEU A 368 -8.30 -9.10 -29.34
N PHE A 369 -7.70 -8.75 -28.22
CA PHE A 369 -7.71 -7.40 -27.66
C PHE A 369 -6.31 -6.80 -27.64
N SER A 370 -6.18 -5.60 -28.18
CA SER A 370 -4.98 -4.80 -28.01
C SER A 370 -4.97 -4.12 -26.63
N GLU A 371 -3.79 -3.72 -26.12
CA GLU A 371 -3.68 -2.95 -24.87
C GLU A 371 -4.54 -1.67 -24.86
N ASP A 372 -4.88 -1.11 -26.03
CA ASP A 372 -5.73 0.06 -26.10
C ASP A 372 -7.21 -0.22 -25.82
N GLU A 373 -7.62 -1.48 -25.99
CA GLU A 373 -8.97 -1.98 -25.74
C GLU A 373 -9.13 -2.51 -24.31
N ILE A 374 -8.04 -2.64 -23.56
CA ILE A 374 -8.08 -3.02 -22.14
C ILE A 374 -8.47 -1.80 -21.32
N ASN A 375 -9.63 -1.87 -20.67
CA ASN A 375 -10.16 -0.78 -19.85
C ASN A 375 -9.51 -0.74 -18.46
N GLY A 376 -9.11 -1.88 -17.91
CA GLY A 376 -8.61 -1.95 -16.54
C GLY A 376 -7.58 -3.04 -16.31
N THR A 377 -6.68 -2.81 -15.38
CA THR A 377 -5.77 -3.82 -14.83
C THR A 377 -5.92 -3.88 -13.32
N LEU A 378 -6.24 -5.05 -12.77
CA LEU A 378 -6.31 -5.29 -11.32
C LEU A 378 -5.15 -6.19 -10.90
N ILE A 379 -4.38 -5.74 -9.91
CA ILE A 379 -3.15 -6.39 -9.48
C ILE A 379 -3.26 -6.76 -8.01
N LYS A 380 -3.22 -8.05 -7.72
CA LYS A 380 -3.13 -8.55 -6.36
C LYS A 380 -1.68 -8.56 -5.89
N SER A 381 -1.26 -7.54 -5.14
CA SER A 381 0.12 -7.42 -4.66
C SER A 381 0.28 -6.38 -3.57
N GLU A 382 1.39 -6.47 -2.83
CA GLU A 382 1.91 -5.39 -2.01
C GLU A 382 2.25 -4.20 -2.92
N ASN A 383 1.72 -3.02 -2.58
CA ASN A 383 1.70 -1.88 -3.49
C ASN A 383 3.07 -1.26 -3.79
N TYR A 384 4.04 -1.29 -2.88
CA TYR A 384 5.42 -0.89 -3.22
C TYR A 384 6.00 -1.81 -4.29
N GLN A 385 5.80 -3.13 -4.15
CA GLN A 385 6.32 -4.11 -5.09
C GLN A 385 5.63 -4.05 -6.45
N ALA A 386 4.33 -3.78 -6.47
CA ALA A 386 3.60 -3.52 -7.70
C ALA A 386 4.13 -2.27 -8.41
N LEU A 387 4.23 -1.13 -7.71
CA LEU A 387 4.75 0.11 -8.28
C LEU A 387 6.17 -0.08 -8.84
N ASN A 388 7.06 -0.75 -8.10
CA ASN A 388 8.42 -1.02 -8.55
C ASN A 388 8.46 -1.97 -9.77
N SER A 389 7.56 -2.96 -9.84
CA SER A 389 7.46 -3.87 -10.99
C SER A 389 6.87 -3.19 -12.23
N LEU A 390 6.05 -2.15 -12.03
CA LEU A 390 5.39 -1.40 -13.09
C LEU A 390 6.21 -0.19 -13.59
N LYS A 391 7.31 0.14 -12.92
CA LYS A 391 8.04 1.40 -13.12
C LYS A 391 8.49 1.67 -14.55
N ASN A 392 8.87 0.63 -15.30
CA ASN A 392 9.35 0.79 -16.66
C ASN A 392 8.18 0.88 -17.66
N ARG A 393 7.11 0.12 -17.44
CA ARG A 393 5.91 0.13 -18.29
C ARG A 393 5.09 1.41 -18.21
N TYR A 394 4.97 1.98 -17.01
CA TYR A 394 4.12 3.15 -16.78
C TYR A 394 4.92 4.40 -16.38
N LYS A 395 6.20 4.47 -16.76
CA LYS A 395 7.03 5.64 -16.52
C LYS A 395 6.43 6.85 -17.23
N GLU A 396 6.10 7.89 -16.47
CA GLU A 396 5.57 9.17 -17.00
C GLU A 396 4.33 9.00 -17.91
N THR A 397 3.47 8.00 -17.64
CA THR A 397 2.24 7.78 -18.42
C THR A 397 0.95 7.99 -17.65
N ILE A 398 0.98 8.00 -16.31
CA ILE A 398 -0.22 8.11 -15.48
C ILE A 398 -0.74 9.56 -15.45
N ASP A 399 -2.01 9.75 -15.79
CA ASP A 399 -2.68 11.06 -15.80
C ASP A 399 -3.18 11.47 -14.42
N CYS A 400 -3.75 10.52 -13.68
CA CYS A 400 -4.28 10.78 -12.35
C CYS A 400 -3.95 9.64 -11.39
N ILE A 401 -3.42 9.98 -10.22
CA ILE A 401 -3.31 9.06 -9.09
C ILE A 401 -4.32 9.47 -8.04
N TYR A 402 -5.16 8.54 -7.60
CA TYR A 402 -5.96 8.70 -6.40
C TYR A 402 -5.61 7.59 -5.43
N ILE A 403 -5.36 7.94 -4.17
CA ILE A 403 -5.16 6.95 -3.11
C ILE A 403 -5.90 7.31 -1.83
N ASP A 404 -6.28 6.28 -1.10
CA ASP A 404 -6.89 6.33 0.21
C ASP A 404 -6.07 5.47 1.20
N PRO A 405 -4.88 5.94 1.62
CA PRO A 405 -4.02 5.18 2.52
C PRO A 405 -4.67 5.03 3.90
N PRO A 406 -4.20 4.11 4.75
CA PRO A 406 -4.62 4.05 6.15
C PRO A 406 -4.39 5.39 6.85
N TYR A 407 -5.37 5.87 7.62
CA TYR A 407 -5.34 7.17 8.30
C TYR A 407 -4.59 7.14 9.63
N ASN A 408 -4.20 5.95 10.09
CA ASN A 408 -3.47 5.74 11.33
C ASN A 408 -4.25 6.15 12.59
N THR A 409 -5.56 5.89 12.61
CA THR A 409 -6.49 6.28 13.71
C THR A 409 -6.27 5.49 15.00
N GLN A 410 -5.34 4.52 14.99
CA GLN A 410 -5.11 3.54 16.05
C GLN A 410 -6.27 2.55 16.23
N ASN A 411 -7.17 2.48 15.25
CA ASN A 411 -8.28 1.52 15.26
C ASN A 411 -7.81 0.14 14.78
N ASN A 412 -8.11 -0.88 15.59
CA ASN A 412 -7.76 -2.26 15.31
C ASN A 412 -8.94 -3.08 14.77
N GLU A 413 -10.11 -2.48 14.55
CA GLU A 413 -11.31 -3.18 14.08
C GLU A 413 -11.39 -3.28 12.57
N PHE A 414 -10.72 -2.39 11.82
CA PHE A 414 -10.76 -2.41 10.36
C PHE A 414 -10.17 -3.69 9.79
N ILE A 415 -10.67 -4.15 8.63
CA ILE A 415 -10.11 -5.31 7.93
C ILE A 415 -8.65 -5.11 7.48
N TYR A 416 -8.19 -3.87 7.44
CA TYR A 416 -6.80 -3.47 7.16
C TYR A 416 -6.11 -2.93 8.42
N ALA A 417 -4.79 -2.74 8.34
CA ALA A 417 -4.01 -2.17 9.45
C ALA A 417 -4.14 -0.63 9.46
N ASP A 418 -4.42 -0.05 10.63
CA ASP A 418 -4.60 1.40 10.82
C ASP A 418 -4.02 1.90 12.16
N ASN A 419 -3.05 1.15 12.68
CA ASN A 419 -2.45 1.31 14.00
C ASN A 419 -0.91 1.32 13.94
N PHE A 420 -0.39 1.95 12.89
CA PHE A 420 1.04 2.07 12.67
C PHE A 420 1.66 3.05 13.66
N LYS A 421 2.95 2.87 13.92
CA LYS A 421 3.76 3.98 14.43
C LYS A 421 3.88 5.01 13.30
N ARG A 422 3.81 6.30 13.63
CA ARG A 422 3.83 7.37 12.63
C ARG A 422 5.10 7.35 11.78
N SER A 423 6.27 7.12 12.38
CA SER A 423 7.53 6.97 11.63
C SER A 423 7.46 5.81 10.64
N SER A 424 6.89 4.66 11.04
CA SER A 424 6.67 3.50 10.16
C SER A 424 5.71 3.85 9.02
N TRP A 425 4.63 4.58 9.32
CA TRP A 425 3.66 5.04 8.34
C TRP A 425 4.28 5.99 7.32
N LEU A 426 5.09 6.96 7.77
CA LEU A 426 5.78 7.90 6.88
C LEU A 426 6.79 7.19 5.98
N SER A 427 7.62 6.28 6.51
CA SER A 427 8.53 5.47 5.68
C SER A 427 7.76 4.59 4.68
N MET A 428 6.62 4.03 5.06
CA MET A 428 5.76 3.28 4.14
C MET A 428 5.26 4.17 2.99
N MET A 429 4.79 5.37 3.31
CA MET A 429 4.25 6.33 2.34
C MET A 429 5.33 6.92 1.44
N GLU A 430 6.48 7.33 1.99
CA GLU A 430 7.61 7.91 1.25
C GLU A 430 8.03 7.01 0.09
N ASN A 431 8.33 5.74 0.39
CA ASN A 431 8.75 4.73 -0.59
C ASN A 431 7.75 4.57 -1.75
N ARG A 432 6.45 4.75 -1.49
CA ARG A 432 5.39 4.64 -2.51
C ARG A 432 5.20 5.94 -3.27
N LEU A 433 5.26 7.07 -2.58
CA LEU A 433 5.10 8.40 -3.16
C LEU A 433 6.23 8.71 -4.14
N GLU A 434 7.47 8.32 -3.84
CA GLU A 434 8.60 8.45 -4.76
C GLU A 434 8.36 7.70 -6.09
N LEU A 435 7.93 6.44 -6.00
CA LEU A 435 7.60 5.64 -7.18
C LEU A 435 6.39 6.23 -7.91
N ALA A 436 5.30 6.55 -7.21
CA ALA A 436 4.11 7.16 -7.78
C ALA A 436 4.42 8.46 -8.53
N HIS A 437 5.25 9.32 -7.95
CA HIS A 437 5.72 10.55 -8.58
C HIS A 437 6.46 10.26 -9.90
N SER A 438 7.25 9.19 -10.00
CA SER A 438 7.95 8.81 -11.24
C SER A 438 7.03 8.25 -12.34
N LEU A 439 5.83 7.76 -11.98
CA LEU A 439 4.85 7.23 -12.93
C LEU A 439 3.95 8.33 -13.52
N LEU A 440 3.74 9.43 -12.79
CA LEU A 440 2.94 10.55 -13.27
C LEU A 440 3.58 11.18 -14.52
N ASN A 441 2.75 11.40 -15.54
CA ASN A 441 3.14 12.23 -16.66
C ASN A 441 3.26 13.70 -16.23
N ASP A 442 3.87 14.54 -17.08
CA ASP A 442 4.17 15.93 -16.75
C ASP A 442 2.93 16.81 -16.46
N LYS A 443 1.75 16.45 -16.99
CA LYS A 443 0.47 17.11 -16.68
C LYS A 443 -0.28 16.43 -15.53
N GLY A 444 0.25 15.32 -15.03
CA GLY A 444 -0.42 14.42 -14.12
C GLY A 444 -0.62 15.01 -12.73
N VAL A 445 -1.63 14.51 -12.05
CA VAL A 445 -2.05 14.98 -10.72
C VAL A 445 -2.26 13.83 -9.76
N MET A 446 -1.93 14.05 -8.50
CA MET A 446 -2.14 13.11 -7.41
C MET A 446 -3.09 13.69 -6.36
N PHE A 447 -4.07 12.87 -5.97
CA PHE A 447 -5.02 13.13 -4.90
C PHE A 447 -4.82 12.10 -3.78
N VAL A 448 -4.63 12.56 -2.54
CA VAL A 448 -4.46 11.68 -1.38
C VAL A 448 -5.47 12.04 -0.29
N SER A 449 -6.42 11.13 -0.04
CA SER A 449 -7.37 11.26 1.06
C SER A 449 -6.70 11.01 2.40
N ILE A 450 -7.02 11.81 3.41
CA ILE A 450 -6.44 11.69 4.76
C ILE A 450 -7.32 12.38 5.81
N ASP A 451 -7.20 12.00 7.09
CA ASP A 451 -7.81 12.72 8.21
C ASP A 451 -6.79 13.54 9.02
N ASP A 452 -7.23 14.15 10.12
CA ASP A 452 -6.37 15.00 10.96
C ASP A 452 -5.13 14.28 11.56
N ASN A 453 -5.11 12.94 11.65
CA ASN A 453 -4.05 12.23 12.36
C ASN A 453 -2.70 12.34 11.64
N GLU A 454 -2.72 12.29 10.30
CA GLU A 454 -1.51 12.27 9.48
C GLU A 454 -1.46 13.39 8.43
N GLN A 455 -2.52 14.21 8.26
CA GLN A 455 -2.59 15.23 7.21
C GLN A 455 -1.37 16.17 7.15
N ALA A 456 -0.92 16.70 8.29
CA ALA A 456 0.20 17.65 8.34
C ALA A 456 1.54 16.98 8.01
N TYR A 457 1.74 15.74 8.46
CA TYR A 457 2.96 14.98 8.21
C TYR A 457 3.03 14.51 6.76
N LEU A 458 1.91 14.02 6.23
CA LEU A 458 1.78 13.68 4.82
C LEU A 458 2.01 14.89 3.91
N LYS A 459 1.47 16.07 4.26
CA LYS A 459 1.70 17.31 3.51
C LYS A 459 3.20 17.64 3.42
N THR A 460 3.92 17.53 4.54
CA THR A 460 5.36 17.80 4.59
C THR A 460 6.14 16.78 3.75
N LEU A 461 5.78 15.50 3.85
CA LEU A 461 6.38 14.43 3.05
C LEU A 461 6.12 14.62 1.54
N MET A 462 4.89 14.97 1.15
CA MET A 462 4.57 15.24 -0.24
C MET A 462 5.27 16.51 -0.76
N ASP A 463 5.48 17.53 0.08
CA ASP A 463 6.32 18.66 -0.30
C ASP A 463 7.75 18.22 -0.62
N GLU A 464 8.34 17.34 0.17
CA GLU A 464 9.69 16.80 -0.11
C GLU A 464 9.72 16.02 -1.44
N VAL A 465 8.80 15.08 -1.62
CA VAL A 465 8.75 14.22 -2.83
C VAL A 465 8.47 15.01 -4.11
N PHE A 466 7.53 15.96 -4.09
CA PHE A 466 7.08 16.68 -5.29
C PHE A 466 7.84 17.98 -5.56
N ASN A 467 8.47 18.60 -4.54
CA ASN A 467 9.18 19.86 -4.69
C ASN A 467 10.71 19.73 -4.65
N GLY A 468 11.28 18.54 -4.41
CA GLY A 468 12.72 18.26 -4.27
C GLY A 468 13.64 18.68 -5.43
N GLY A 469 13.12 19.32 -6.48
CA GLY A 469 13.87 20.02 -7.55
C GLY A 469 13.76 21.56 -7.53
N GLY A 470 13.16 22.17 -6.49
CA GLY A 470 13.03 23.63 -6.33
C GLY A 470 11.71 24.25 -6.83
N GLY A 471 10.64 23.46 -7.01
CA GLY A 471 9.33 23.93 -7.47
C GLY A 471 8.27 24.10 -6.35
N ASP A 472 7.12 24.71 -6.68
CA ASP A 472 5.89 24.66 -5.85
C ASP A 472 4.84 23.86 -6.62
N ASN A 473 4.81 22.55 -6.40
CA ASN A 473 3.91 21.61 -7.08
C ASN A 473 2.64 21.31 -6.27
N PHE A 474 2.49 21.91 -5.09
CA PHE A 474 1.27 21.81 -4.29
C PHE A 474 0.13 22.58 -4.98
N VAL A 475 -1.02 21.93 -5.16
CA VAL A 475 -2.18 22.51 -5.86
C VAL A 475 -3.19 23.02 -4.84
N ALA A 476 -3.67 22.15 -3.95
CA ALA A 476 -4.70 22.47 -2.98
C ALA A 476 -4.77 21.47 -1.83
N ASN A 477 -5.33 21.91 -0.70
CA ASN A 477 -5.87 21.05 0.34
C ASN A 477 -7.38 21.14 0.28
N VAL A 478 -8.03 20.11 -0.24
CA VAL A 478 -9.49 20.06 -0.39
C VAL A 478 -10.09 19.52 0.90
N VAL A 479 -11.16 20.15 1.37
CA VAL A 479 -11.94 19.71 2.53
C VAL A 479 -13.20 19.01 2.03
N TRP A 480 -13.37 17.73 2.35
CA TRP A 480 -14.56 16.97 1.99
C TRP A 480 -15.44 16.73 3.21
N ASN A 481 -16.70 17.15 3.14
CA ASN A 481 -17.68 16.82 4.18
C ASN A 481 -18.06 15.33 4.09
N SER A 482 -17.59 14.54 5.06
CA SER A 482 -17.64 13.06 5.02
C SER A 482 -18.88 12.47 5.69
N ILE A 483 -19.74 13.31 6.28
CA ILE A 483 -20.90 12.90 7.09
C ILE A 483 -22.22 13.44 6.53
N SER A 484 -23.29 12.66 6.68
CA SER A 484 -24.62 13.03 6.16
C SER A 484 -25.64 13.42 7.25
N SER A 485 -25.37 13.17 8.52
CA SER A 485 -26.32 13.41 9.62
C SER A 485 -25.65 14.08 10.82
N VAL A 486 -26.44 14.79 11.65
CA VAL A 486 -25.95 15.52 12.83
C VAL A 486 -25.84 14.58 14.06
N LEU A 487 -24.66 14.03 14.32
CA LEU A 487 -24.38 13.29 15.56
C LEU A 487 -24.15 14.26 16.72
N LYS A 488 -24.94 14.15 17.78
CA LYS A 488 -24.92 15.02 18.98
C LYS A 488 -23.78 14.72 19.98
N GLN A 489 -22.82 13.85 19.65
CA GLN A 489 -21.89 13.27 20.63
C GLN A 489 -20.43 13.66 20.40
N SER A 490 -20.15 14.97 20.29
CA SER A 490 -18.78 15.48 20.47
C SER A 490 -18.66 16.16 21.83
N LYS A 491 -17.61 15.83 22.57
CA LYS A 491 -17.26 16.49 23.84
C LYS A 491 -16.70 17.90 23.63
N TYR A 492 -16.10 18.18 22.48
CA TYR A 492 -15.39 19.43 22.19
C TYR A 492 -15.85 20.05 20.87
N ILE A 493 -15.22 19.65 19.76
CA ILE A 493 -15.56 20.09 18.40
C ILE A 493 -15.95 18.85 17.61
N ARG A 494 -16.99 18.99 16.80
CA ARG A 494 -17.46 17.92 15.94
C ARG A 494 -16.60 17.86 14.68
N LYS A 495 -16.00 16.71 14.42
CA LYS A 495 -15.27 16.45 13.18
C LYS A 495 -16.28 16.02 12.12
N GLU A 496 -16.37 16.79 11.04
CA GLU A 496 -17.36 16.60 9.97
C GLU A 496 -16.72 16.44 8.59
N HIS A 497 -15.39 16.54 8.52
CA HIS A 497 -14.67 16.56 7.27
C HIS A 497 -13.38 15.76 7.34
N GLU A 498 -12.95 15.36 6.16
CA GLU A 498 -11.64 14.81 5.86
C GLU A 498 -10.94 15.73 4.85
N TYR A 499 -9.67 15.47 4.58
CA TYR A 499 -8.85 16.25 3.67
C TYR A 499 -8.46 15.41 2.44
N ILE A 500 -8.23 16.11 1.33
CA ILE A 500 -7.65 15.54 0.13
C ILE A 500 -6.51 16.46 -0.31
N LEU A 501 -5.28 15.99 -0.18
CA LEU A 501 -4.10 16.71 -0.64
C LEU A 501 -3.95 16.54 -2.15
N VAL A 502 -3.72 17.64 -2.86
CA VAL A 502 -3.60 17.67 -4.32
C VAL A 502 -2.23 18.19 -4.72
N TYR A 503 -1.49 17.38 -5.48
CA TYR A 503 -0.17 17.71 -6.00
C TYR A 503 -0.10 17.42 -7.50
N ALA A 504 0.55 18.31 -8.25
CA ALA A 504 0.85 18.09 -9.66
C ALA A 504 2.25 17.50 -9.80
N LYS A 505 2.50 16.73 -10.86
CA LYS A 505 3.87 16.43 -11.29
C LYS A 505 4.62 17.71 -11.63
N ASN A 506 3.97 18.57 -12.41
CA ASN A 506 4.43 19.91 -12.75
C ASN A 506 3.23 20.86 -12.79
N LYS A 507 3.10 21.71 -11.77
CA LYS A 507 1.96 22.62 -11.60
C LYS A 507 1.80 23.61 -12.76
N LEU A 508 2.87 23.95 -13.47
CA LEU A 508 2.82 24.85 -14.62
C LEU A 508 2.10 24.21 -15.82
N ASN A 509 2.16 22.89 -15.93
CA ASN A 509 1.60 22.12 -17.05
C ASN A 509 0.26 21.44 -16.69
N LEU A 510 -0.15 21.53 -15.42
CA LEU A 510 -1.42 21.00 -14.94
C LEU A 510 -2.60 21.70 -15.63
N VAL A 511 -3.53 20.90 -16.15
CA VAL A 511 -4.79 21.37 -16.72
C VAL A 511 -5.95 20.65 -16.04
N PHE A 512 -6.81 21.40 -15.36
CA PHE A 512 -8.09 20.88 -14.87
C PHE A 512 -9.23 21.22 -15.81
N ASN A 513 -10.10 20.23 -16.01
CA ASN A 513 -11.36 20.42 -16.71
C ASN A 513 -12.26 21.34 -15.89
N ARG A 514 -12.95 22.24 -16.61
CA ARG A 514 -13.99 23.07 -16.00
C ARG A 514 -15.23 22.25 -15.75
N LEU A 515 -15.89 22.54 -14.64
CA LEU A 515 -17.14 21.89 -14.29
C LEU A 515 -18.32 22.65 -14.91
N LYS A 516 -19.40 21.91 -15.13
CA LYS A 516 -20.68 22.52 -15.46
C LYS A 516 -21.16 23.36 -14.28
N ASN A 517 -21.49 24.62 -14.52
CA ASN A 517 -22.02 25.47 -13.46
C ASN A 517 -23.44 25.05 -13.06
N THR A 518 -23.74 25.11 -11.76
CA THR A 518 -25.04 24.82 -11.16
C THR A 518 -25.85 26.08 -10.85
N MET A 519 -25.44 27.26 -11.34
CA MET A 519 -26.19 28.50 -11.23
C MET A 519 -27.62 28.31 -11.72
N ILE A 520 -28.57 28.75 -10.89
CA ILE A 520 -30.00 28.72 -11.20
C ILE A 520 -30.34 30.06 -11.87
N PHE A 521 -30.88 29.99 -13.07
CA PHE A 521 -31.33 31.15 -13.85
C PHE A 521 -32.85 31.20 -13.80
N GLU A 522 -33.40 32.34 -13.42
CA GLU A 522 -34.84 32.59 -13.33
C GLU A 522 -35.17 33.90 -14.02
N ASN A 523 -36.40 34.06 -14.50
CA ASN A 523 -36.87 35.30 -15.09
C ASN A 523 -37.94 35.94 -14.19
N LEU A 524 -37.51 36.45 -13.03
CA LEU A 524 -38.41 36.92 -11.98
C LEU A 524 -39.19 38.20 -12.34
N ASP A 525 -38.72 38.93 -13.35
CA ASP A 525 -39.29 40.22 -13.78
C ASP A 525 -39.75 40.24 -15.23
N ASN A 526 -39.88 39.06 -15.87
CA ASN A 526 -40.28 38.90 -17.27
C ASN A 526 -39.41 39.72 -18.24
N ASP A 527 -38.10 39.78 -17.97
CA ASP A 527 -37.13 40.44 -18.84
C ASP A 527 -37.12 39.78 -20.24
N PRO A 528 -37.22 40.56 -21.33
CA PRO A 528 -37.25 40.03 -22.69
C PRO A 528 -35.95 39.32 -23.11
N LYS A 529 -34.82 39.56 -22.42
CA LYS A 529 -33.55 38.85 -22.66
C LYS A 529 -33.53 37.43 -22.07
N GLY A 530 -34.57 37.05 -21.32
CA GLY A 530 -34.75 35.69 -20.80
C GLY A 530 -34.23 35.50 -19.37
N ALA A 531 -34.01 34.25 -18.98
CA ALA A 531 -33.62 33.90 -17.61
C ALA A 531 -32.22 34.43 -17.26
N TRP A 532 -32.07 34.93 -16.03
CA TRP A 532 -30.84 35.53 -15.53
C TRP A 532 -30.58 35.07 -14.08
N PHE A 533 -29.34 35.17 -13.61
CA PHE A 533 -29.02 34.97 -12.20
C PHE A 533 -28.60 36.29 -11.53
N SER A 534 -28.92 36.40 -10.24
CA SER A 534 -28.70 37.62 -9.46
C SER A 534 -27.28 37.68 -8.89
N SER A 535 -26.46 38.60 -9.39
CA SER A 535 -25.10 38.85 -8.89
C SER A 535 -25.01 40.15 -8.08
N ASN A 536 -24.03 40.25 -7.18
CA ASN A 536 -23.79 41.48 -6.43
C ASN A 536 -23.30 42.58 -7.38
N ALA A 537 -24.04 43.70 -7.46
CA ALA A 537 -23.63 44.87 -8.23
C ALA A 537 -22.56 45.70 -7.51
N ALA A 538 -22.55 45.67 -6.18
CA ALA A 538 -21.57 46.38 -5.36
C ALA A 538 -20.32 45.53 -5.10
N SER A 539 -19.17 46.21 -4.96
CA SER A 539 -17.91 45.62 -4.52
C SER A 539 -17.17 46.61 -3.61
N PRO A 540 -16.87 46.24 -2.35
CA PRO A 540 -16.13 47.12 -1.46
C PRO A 540 -14.70 47.40 -1.96
N ASN A 541 -14.13 46.52 -2.80
CA ASN A 541 -12.77 46.63 -3.31
C ASN A 541 -12.64 47.57 -4.52
N GLN A 542 -13.76 48.00 -5.13
CA GLN A 542 -13.76 48.93 -6.27
C GLN A 542 -13.93 50.37 -5.76
N ASN A 543 -12.89 50.91 -5.11
CA ASN A 543 -12.94 52.23 -4.47
C ASN A 543 -12.35 53.35 -5.36
N SER A 544 -12.84 53.46 -6.59
CA SER A 544 -12.50 54.56 -7.50
C SER A 544 -13.67 55.53 -7.64
N ASP A 545 -13.38 56.82 -7.86
CA ASP A 545 -14.42 57.85 -8.06
C ASP A 545 -15.35 57.52 -9.23
N LYS A 546 -14.88 56.76 -10.22
CA LYS A 546 -15.69 56.33 -11.38
C LYS A 546 -16.72 55.27 -11.01
N ASN A 547 -16.50 54.51 -9.94
CA ASN A 547 -17.34 53.39 -9.51
C ASN A 547 -18.26 53.77 -8.34
N LYS A 548 -18.06 54.94 -7.71
CA LYS A 548 -18.83 55.40 -6.57
C LYS A 548 -19.84 56.46 -6.96
N PHE A 549 -21.09 56.07 -7.14
CA PHE A 549 -22.17 56.99 -7.50
C PHE A 549 -23.53 56.52 -6.99
N ALA A 550 -24.52 57.41 -7.01
CA ALA A 550 -25.88 57.13 -6.62
C ALA A 550 -26.65 56.42 -7.75
N ILE A 551 -27.38 55.35 -7.42
CA ILE A 551 -28.39 54.75 -8.29
C ILE A 551 -29.77 54.97 -7.66
N LYS A 552 -30.70 55.52 -8.44
CA LYS A 552 -32.08 55.76 -7.99
C LYS A 552 -32.87 54.46 -7.95
N LEU A 553 -33.54 54.20 -6.82
CA LEU A 553 -34.36 53.03 -6.56
C LEU A 553 -35.83 53.26 -6.97
N PRO A 554 -36.63 52.20 -7.17
CA PRO A 554 -38.06 52.28 -7.50
C PRO A 554 -38.90 53.17 -6.58
N SER A 555 -38.56 53.26 -5.29
CA SER A 555 -39.23 54.14 -4.30
C SER A 555 -38.94 55.64 -4.51
N GLY A 556 -37.92 55.97 -5.32
CA GLY A 556 -37.36 57.30 -5.45
C GLY A 556 -36.12 57.56 -4.58
N ASN A 557 -35.80 56.69 -3.62
CA ASN A 557 -34.59 56.79 -2.79
C ASN A 557 -33.31 56.55 -3.59
N GLU A 558 -32.16 57.01 -3.08
CA GLU A 558 -30.85 56.80 -3.71
C GLU A 558 -29.99 55.78 -2.96
N CYS A 559 -29.39 54.84 -3.69
CA CYS A 559 -28.40 53.92 -3.18
C CYS A 559 -27.00 54.34 -3.63
N ILE A 560 -26.15 54.77 -2.69
CA ILE A 560 -24.75 55.13 -2.98
C ILE A 560 -23.85 53.98 -2.51
N ARG A 561 -23.13 53.37 -3.46
CA ARG A 561 -22.17 52.28 -3.21
C ARG A 561 -20.98 52.39 -4.15
N ASN A 562 -19.97 51.57 -3.87
CA ASN A 562 -18.90 51.24 -4.80
C ASN A 562 -19.40 50.11 -5.70
N TRP A 563 -19.65 50.42 -6.97
CA TRP A 563 -20.19 49.48 -7.95
C TRP A 563 -19.08 48.73 -8.69
N LYS A 564 -19.38 47.53 -9.20
CA LYS A 564 -18.44 46.76 -10.03
C LYS A 564 -18.21 47.34 -11.43
N PHE A 565 -19.01 48.33 -11.80
CA PHE A 565 -19.00 49.02 -13.09
C PHE A 565 -18.87 50.51 -12.85
N SER A 566 -18.37 51.21 -13.86
CA SER A 566 -18.22 52.66 -13.86
C SER A 566 -19.55 53.37 -14.13
N TYR A 567 -19.61 54.66 -13.78
CA TYR A 567 -20.76 55.50 -14.10
C TYR A 567 -21.00 55.54 -15.62
N ASP A 568 -19.95 55.60 -16.43
CA ASP A 568 -20.02 55.58 -17.90
C ASP A 568 -20.67 54.30 -18.43
N GLU A 569 -20.30 53.13 -17.88
CA GLU A 569 -20.91 51.85 -18.24
C GLU A 569 -22.39 51.79 -17.86
N TYR A 570 -22.75 52.35 -16.69
CA TYR A 570 -24.13 52.44 -16.24
C TYR A 570 -24.99 53.33 -17.16
N ILE A 571 -24.56 54.57 -17.44
CA ILE A 571 -25.34 55.51 -18.27
C ILE A 571 -25.37 55.08 -19.75
N SER A 572 -24.37 54.33 -20.22
CA SER A 572 -24.36 53.80 -21.59
C SER A 572 -25.32 52.62 -21.80
N GLY A 573 -25.95 52.10 -20.74
CA GLY A 573 -26.87 50.96 -20.81
C GLY A 573 -26.18 49.61 -21.03
N LYS A 574 -24.86 49.53 -20.82
CA LYS A 574 -24.09 48.28 -20.92
C LYS A 574 -24.33 47.33 -19.75
N ILE A 575 -25.00 47.80 -18.70
CA ILE A 575 -25.20 47.08 -17.45
C ILE A 575 -26.69 46.90 -17.21
N ASP A 576 -27.13 45.64 -17.12
CA ASP A 576 -28.50 45.30 -16.74
C ASP A 576 -28.58 45.09 -15.22
N LEU A 577 -29.45 45.86 -14.57
CA LEU A 577 -29.68 45.79 -13.13
C LEU A 577 -31.09 45.30 -12.82
N PHE A 578 -31.20 44.47 -11.79
CA PHE A 578 -32.44 44.16 -11.13
C PHE A 578 -32.63 45.07 -9.92
N LEU A 579 -33.70 45.86 -9.96
CA LEU A 579 -34.10 46.80 -8.92
C LEU A 579 -35.39 46.29 -8.27
N LYS A 580 -35.35 46.00 -6.96
CA LYS A 580 -36.51 45.51 -6.20
C LYS A 580 -36.66 46.29 -4.91
N ASP A 581 -37.75 47.05 -4.81
CA ASP A 581 -38.05 47.91 -3.66
C ASP A 581 -36.88 48.85 -3.32
N ASP A 582 -36.54 48.98 -2.05
CA ASP A 582 -35.37 49.73 -1.56
C ASP A 582 -34.12 48.85 -1.37
N ASN A 583 -34.08 47.66 -1.97
CA ASN A 583 -32.90 46.79 -1.87
C ASN A 583 -31.73 47.31 -2.70
N VAL A 584 -30.53 46.89 -2.32
CA VAL A 584 -29.32 47.15 -3.10
C VAL A 584 -29.48 46.54 -4.50
N PRO A 585 -29.29 47.32 -5.59
CA PRO A 585 -29.29 46.85 -6.96
C PRO A 585 -28.45 45.58 -7.16
N ARG A 586 -28.94 44.67 -7.99
CA ARG A 586 -28.26 43.42 -8.34
C ARG A 586 -27.93 43.43 -9.84
N LEU A 587 -26.79 42.87 -10.22
CA LEU A 587 -26.44 42.65 -11.62
C LEU A 587 -27.22 41.46 -12.15
N LYS A 588 -27.86 41.62 -13.32
CA LYS A 588 -28.41 40.51 -14.09
C LYS A 588 -27.31 39.92 -14.95
N ILE A 589 -27.11 38.62 -14.85
CA ILE A 589 -26.23 37.89 -15.76
C ILE A 589 -27.12 36.86 -16.48
N TYR A 590 -27.33 37.08 -17.77
CA TYR A 590 -28.26 36.30 -18.58
C TYR A 590 -27.68 34.93 -18.92
N GLN A 591 -28.58 33.95 -19.02
CA GLN A 591 -28.21 32.58 -19.39
C GLN A 591 -27.61 32.50 -20.80
N SER A 592 -28.06 33.35 -21.73
CA SER A 592 -27.54 33.42 -23.10
C SER A 592 -26.07 33.82 -23.17
N ASP A 593 -25.64 34.65 -22.22
CA ASP A 593 -24.30 35.23 -22.18
C ASP A 593 -23.38 34.39 -21.26
N TYR A 594 -23.89 33.27 -20.75
CA TYR A 594 -23.23 32.43 -19.76
C TYR A 594 -22.65 31.16 -20.38
N ASP A 595 -21.32 31.04 -20.38
CA ASP A 595 -20.66 29.78 -20.71
C ASP A 595 -20.78 28.78 -19.55
N ALA A 596 -21.54 27.71 -19.80
CA ALA A 596 -21.88 26.69 -18.83
C ALA A 596 -20.66 25.94 -18.26
N ASN A 597 -19.53 25.92 -18.97
CA ASN A 597 -18.32 25.17 -18.59
C ASN A 597 -17.20 26.08 -18.09
N THR A 598 -17.52 27.03 -17.21
CA THR A 598 -16.55 27.98 -16.65
C THR A 598 -16.25 27.76 -15.17
N ALA A 599 -17.00 26.90 -14.49
CA ALA A 599 -16.87 26.75 -13.05
C ALA A 599 -15.53 26.09 -12.68
N ILE A 600 -14.77 26.79 -11.84
CA ILE A 600 -13.57 26.27 -11.20
C ILE A 600 -13.99 25.44 -10.00
N MET A 601 -13.28 24.35 -9.75
CA MET A 601 -13.49 23.52 -8.58
C MET A 601 -13.29 24.31 -7.28
N SER A 602 -14.25 24.20 -6.36
CA SER A 602 -14.14 24.66 -4.98
C SER A 602 -13.19 23.75 -4.19
N SER A 603 -12.33 24.31 -3.34
CA SER A 603 -11.54 23.52 -2.39
C SER A 603 -12.37 22.96 -1.22
N ILE A 604 -13.68 23.24 -1.20
CA ILE A 604 -14.63 22.69 -0.24
C ILE A 604 -15.63 21.83 -1.02
N PHE A 605 -15.58 20.53 -0.76
CA PHE A 605 -16.45 19.52 -1.35
C PHE A 605 -17.60 19.21 -0.40
N THR A 606 -18.77 19.75 -0.73
CA THR A 606 -20.04 19.43 -0.11
C THR A 606 -20.88 18.58 -1.03
N GLU A 607 -21.79 17.78 -0.47
CA GLU A 607 -22.80 17.02 -1.23
C GLU A 607 -22.24 15.95 -2.19
N LEU A 608 -21.02 15.44 -1.96
CA LEU A 608 -20.39 14.39 -2.76
C LEU A 608 -20.48 12.99 -2.12
N GLY A 609 -21.55 12.74 -1.37
CA GLY A 609 -21.75 11.52 -0.59
C GLY A 609 -21.06 11.55 0.76
N SER A 610 -21.32 10.53 1.57
CA SER A 610 -20.78 10.34 2.92
C SER A 610 -20.23 8.91 3.08
N ILE A 611 -19.54 8.66 4.20
CA ILE A 611 -19.08 7.30 4.55
C ILE A 611 -20.28 6.32 4.59
N THR A 612 -21.43 6.78 5.10
CA THR A 612 -22.65 5.96 5.17
C THR A 612 -23.20 5.64 3.77
N SER A 613 -23.26 6.62 2.88
CA SER A 613 -23.74 6.38 1.51
C SER A 613 -22.81 5.46 0.74
N ALA A 614 -21.49 5.57 0.96
CA ALA A 614 -20.50 4.69 0.35
C ALA A 614 -20.66 3.23 0.79
N LYS A 615 -20.89 2.97 2.09
CA LYS A 615 -21.21 1.62 2.60
C LYS A 615 -22.47 1.05 1.94
N ASP A 616 -23.49 1.90 1.79
CA ASP A 616 -24.73 1.53 1.12
C ASP A 616 -24.53 1.21 -0.37
N GLU A 617 -23.66 1.94 -1.06
CA GLU A 617 -23.30 1.67 -2.46
C GLU A 617 -22.66 0.28 -2.59
N VAL A 618 -21.64 -0.02 -1.78
CA VAL A 618 -20.92 -1.31 -1.85
C VAL A 618 -21.84 -2.48 -1.51
N ARG A 619 -22.62 -2.41 -0.43
CA ARG A 619 -23.54 -3.51 -0.05
C ARG A 619 -24.59 -3.77 -1.13
N LYS A 620 -25.14 -2.71 -1.75
CA LYS A 620 -26.18 -2.82 -2.79
C LYS A 620 -25.62 -3.43 -4.06
N VAL A 621 -24.42 -3.02 -4.47
CA VAL A 621 -23.74 -3.63 -5.63
C VAL A 621 -23.56 -5.10 -5.38
N LEU A 622 -23.01 -5.48 -4.22
CA LEU A 622 -22.71 -6.88 -3.93
C LEU A 622 -23.94 -7.72 -3.58
N GLY A 623 -25.08 -7.10 -3.28
CA GLY A 623 -26.31 -7.80 -2.89
C GLY A 623 -26.25 -8.35 -1.46
N LEU A 624 -25.49 -7.69 -0.59
CA LEU A 624 -25.26 -8.10 0.79
C LEU A 624 -26.13 -7.31 1.78
N SER A 625 -26.48 -7.95 2.90
CA SER A 625 -27.25 -7.32 3.98
C SER A 625 -26.42 -6.29 4.76
N ALA A 626 -25.10 -6.53 4.88
CA ALA A 626 -24.13 -5.65 5.51
C ALA A 626 -23.02 -5.27 4.52
N SER A 627 -22.37 -4.12 4.78
CA SER A 627 -21.19 -3.72 3.99
C SER A 627 -20.03 -4.66 4.30
N PRO A 628 -19.36 -5.26 3.29
CA PRO A 628 -18.18 -6.10 3.50
C PRO A 628 -16.89 -5.28 3.66
N PHE A 629 -16.99 -3.94 3.63
CA PHE A 629 -15.84 -3.03 3.75
C PHE A 629 -16.19 -1.88 4.70
N ASP A 630 -15.22 -1.50 5.55
CA ASP A 630 -15.47 -0.62 6.70
C ASP A 630 -15.50 0.87 6.36
N THR A 631 -14.76 1.30 5.36
CA THR A 631 -14.50 2.73 5.09
C THR A 631 -14.44 3.02 3.58
N PRO A 632 -15.40 2.54 2.75
CA PRO A 632 -15.35 2.81 1.33
C PRO A 632 -15.55 4.31 1.08
N LYS A 633 -14.90 4.85 0.06
CA LYS A 633 -15.16 6.22 -0.42
C LYS A 633 -16.36 6.23 -1.38
N PRO A 634 -17.20 7.28 -1.36
CA PRO A 634 -18.42 7.35 -2.16
C PRO A 634 -18.11 7.59 -3.65
N GLU A 635 -18.86 6.96 -4.55
CA GLU A 635 -18.62 7.10 -5.98
C GLU A 635 -18.77 8.54 -6.50
N ALA A 636 -19.60 9.37 -5.86
CA ALA A 636 -19.79 10.77 -6.21
C ALA A 636 -18.53 11.62 -6.01
N LEU A 637 -17.76 11.35 -4.96
CA LEU A 637 -16.48 11.99 -4.69
C LEU A 637 -15.46 11.63 -5.79
N LEU A 638 -15.30 10.34 -6.06
CA LEU A 638 -14.34 9.85 -7.07
C LEU A 638 -14.72 10.34 -8.47
N LYS A 639 -16.02 10.38 -8.80
CA LYS A 639 -16.49 10.94 -10.07
C LYS A 639 -16.06 12.39 -10.23
N ARG A 640 -16.22 13.20 -9.18
CA ARG A 640 -15.82 14.60 -9.20
C ARG A 640 -14.31 14.75 -9.43
N ILE A 641 -13.49 13.95 -8.74
CA ILE A 641 -12.03 13.96 -8.89
C ILE A 641 -11.62 13.55 -10.31
N ILE A 642 -12.18 12.45 -10.82
CA ILE A 642 -11.84 11.93 -12.15
C ILE A 642 -12.26 12.89 -13.26
N GLU A 643 -13.46 13.47 -13.18
CA GLU A 643 -13.96 14.41 -14.20
C GLU A 643 -13.13 15.68 -14.32
N ILE A 644 -12.53 16.18 -13.22
CA ILE A 644 -11.69 17.39 -13.30
C ILE A 644 -10.28 17.11 -13.77
N SER A 645 -9.77 15.91 -13.57
CA SER A 645 -8.35 15.59 -13.76
C SER A 645 -8.06 14.80 -15.03
N THR A 646 -9.09 14.24 -15.67
CA THR A 646 -8.91 13.31 -16.80
C THR A 646 -9.97 13.44 -17.89
N GLN A 647 -9.65 12.96 -19.07
CA GLN A 647 -10.52 12.74 -20.23
C GLN A 647 -10.82 11.25 -20.44
N GLU A 648 -11.70 10.92 -21.39
CA GLU A 648 -11.89 9.51 -21.77
C GLU A 648 -10.58 8.89 -22.26
N ASN A 649 -10.33 7.63 -21.92
CA ASN A 649 -9.10 6.86 -22.18
C ASN A 649 -7.83 7.25 -21.40
N ASP A 650 -7.83 8.36 -20.67
CA ASP A 650 -6.74 8.69 -19.74
C ASP A 650 -6.59 7.59 -18.67
N LEU A 651 -5.36 7.45 -18.14
CA LEU A 651 -4.98 6.36 -17.26
C LEU A 651 -4.96 6.81 -15.79
N ILE A 652 -5.78 6.14 -14.98
CA ILE A 652 -5.89 6.37 -13.53
C ILE A 652 -5.20 5.25 -12.77
N LEU A 653 -4.42 5.59 -11.75
CA LEU A 653 -3.81 4.62 -10.85
C LEU A 653 -4.34 4.80 -9.42
N ASP A 654 -4.76 3.68 -8.82
CA ASP A 654 -5.09 3.58 -7.40
C ASP A 654 -4.35 2.38 -6.79
N PHE A 655 -3.28 2.68 -6.05
CA PHE A 655 -2.46 1.67 -5.38
C PHE A 655 -2.83 1.42 -3.91
N PHE A 656 -3.98 1.96 -3.49
CA PHE A 656 -4.68 1.62 -2.25
C PHE A 656 -6.15 1.36 -2.58
N ALA A 657 -6.39 0.43 -3.52
CA ALA A 657 -7.68 0.32 -4.19
C ALA A 657 -8.84 0.00 -3.23
N GLY A 658 -8.58 -0.65 -2.09
CA GLY A 658 -9.58 -0.86 -1.03
C GLY A 658 -10.84 -1.54 -1.58
N SER A 659 -11.99 -0.88 -1.48
CA SER A 659 -13.26 -1.42 -2.04
C SER A 659 -13.40 -1.34 -3.58
N GLY A 660 -12.38 -0.86 -4.29
CA GLY A 660 -12.38 -0.71 -5.74
C GLY A 660 -13.22 0.46 -6.26
N THR A 661 -13.55 1.47 -5.44
CA THR A 661 -14.40 2.60 -5.86
C THR A 661 -13.79 3.36 -7.04
N THR A 662 -12.50 3.67 -6.99
CA THR A 662 -11.81 4.40 -8.07
C THR A 662 -11.89 3.63 -9.40
N CYS A 663 -11.59 2.32 -9.37
CA CYS A 663 -11.68 1.44 -10.53
C CYS A 663 -13.11 1.39 -11.12
N ALA A 664 -14.11 1.21 -10.25
CA ALA A 664 -15.52 1.16 -10.68
C ALA A 664 -15.97 2.47 -11.33
N VAL A 665 -15.59 3.63 -10.76
CA VAL A 665 -15.96 4.93 -11.31
C VAL A 665 -15.19 5.24 -12.59
N ALA A 666 -13.88 4.97 -12.65
CA ALA A 666 -13.07 5.11 -13.85
C ALA A 666 -13.66 4.32 -15.02
N HIS A 667 -14.04 3.06 -14.77
CA HIS A 667 -14.70 2.20 -15.76
C HIS A 667 -15.99 2.80 -16.29
N LYS A 668 -16.90 3.23 -15.39
CA LYS A 668 -18.18 3.86 -15.77
C LYS A 668 -17.99 5.15 -16.56
N LEU A 669 -16.90 5.88 -16.31
CA LEU A 669 -16.52 7.10 -17.02
C LEU A 669 -15.64 6.85 -18.26
N LYS A 670 -15.40 5.59 -18.66
CA LYS A 670 -14.56 5.22 -19.81
C LYS A 670 -13.12 5.75 -19.71
N ARG A 671 -12.56 5.76 -18.51
CA ARG A 671 -11.12 5.96 -18.28
C ARG A 671 -10.45 4.60 -18.17
N LYS A 672 -9.16 4.53 -18.51
CA LYS A 672 -8.36 3.35 -18.22
C LYS A 672 -7.95 3.38 -16.74
N TYR A 673 -7.77 2.22 -16.12
CA TYR A 673 -7.36 2.20 -14.71
C TYR A 673 -6.42 1.06 -14.34
N ILE A 674 -5.61 1.29 -13.31
CA ILE A 674 -4.82 0.29 -12.60
C ILE A 674 -5.22 0.32 -11.13
N GLY A 675 -5.71 -0.80 -10.62
CA GLY A 675 -6.03 -0.98 -9.20
C GLY A 675 -5.08 -1.99 -8.55
N ILE A 676 -4.42 -1.60 -7.47
CA ILE A 676 -3.53 -2.51 -6.71
C ILE A 676 -4.07 -2.68 -5.30
N GLU A 677 -4.20 -3.93 -4.86
CA GLU A 677 -4.58 -4.28 -3.50
C GLU A 677 -4.04 -5.66 -3.11
N MET A 678 -3.60 -5.82 -1.87
CA MET A 678 -3.03 -7.09 -1.37
C MET A 678 -4.02 -7.92 -0.55
N GLY A 679 -5.01 -7.27 0.07
CA GLY A 679 -5.91 -7.91 1.04
C GLY A 679 -6.92 -8.88 0.43
N GLU A 680 -7.55 -9.71 1.28
CA GLU A 680 -8.59 -10.66 0.87
C GLU A 680 -9.78 -9.98 0.18
N HIS A 681 -10.01 -8.71 0.50
CA HIS A 681 -11.04 -7.88 -0.12
C HIS A 681 -10.79 -7.61 -1.60
N PHE A 682 -9.60 -7.91 -2.14
CA PHE A 682 -9.39 -7.99 -3.60
C PHE A 682 -10.37 -9.00 -4.22
N GLU A 683 -10.42 -10.22 -3.68
CA GLU A 683 -11.24 -11.32 -4.19
C GLU A 683 -12.69 -11.21 -3.71
N SER A 684 -12.91 -10.77 -2.47
CA SER A 684 -14.26 -10.75 -1.87
C SER A 684 -15.05 -9.47 -2.13
N VAL A 685 -14.39 -8.37 -2.53
CA VAL A 685 -15.02 -7.06 -2.75
C VAL A 685 -14.72 -6.50 -4.14
N ILE A 686 -13.45 -6.28 -4.49
CA ILE A 686 -13.07 -5.58 -5.74
C ILE A 686 -13.52 -6.38 -6.97
N LEU A 687 -13.11 -7.65 -7.09
CA LEU A 687 -13.42 -8.46 -8.27
C LEU A 687 -14.94 -8.64 -8.47
N PRO A 688 -15.73 -9.05 -7.45
CA PRO A 688 -17.19 -9.12 -7.57
C PRO A 688 -17.81 -7.78 -7.95
N ARG A 689 -17.34 -6.67 -7.37
CA ARG A 689 -17.83 -5.32 -7.68
C ARG A 689 -17.59 -4.98 -9.15
N LEU A 690 -16.37 -5.18 -9.65
CA LEU A 690 -16.02 -4.85 -11.04
C LEU A 690 -16.73 -5.75 -12.05
N LYS A 691 -16.85 -7.07 -11.77
CA LYS A 691 -17.67 -7.98 -12.59
C LYS A 691 -19.10 -7.49 -12.70
N LYS A 692 -19.70 -7.00 -11.60
CA LYS A 692 -21.06 -6.43 -11.64
C LYS A 692 -21.13 -5.10 -12.41
N VAL A 693 -20.13 -4.25 -12.32
CA VAL A 693 -20.04 -3.02 -13.12
C VAL A 693 -19.99 -3.36 -14.61
N ILE A 694 -19.12 -4.29 -15.01
CA ILE A 694 -19.02 -4.80 -16.39
C ILE A 694 -20.36 -5.42 -16.81
N GLY A 695 -21.00 -6.19 -15.92
CA GLY A 695 -22.34 -6.76 -16.10
C GLY A 695 -23.50 -5.76 -16.19
N GLY A 696 -23.22 -4.46 -16.18
CA GLY A 696 -24.23 -3.41 -16.33
C GLY A 696 -25.08 -3.15 -15.07
N PHE A 697 -24.62 -3.59 -13.89
CA PHE A 697 -25.35 -3.38 -12.64
C PHE A 697 -25.45 -1.89 -12.30
N LYS A 698 -26.68 -1.37 -12.32
CA LYS A 698 -26.96 0.05 -12.07
C LYS A 698 -26.81 0.37 -10.58
N SER A 699 -25.76 1.11 -10.24
CA SER A 699 -25.41 1.47 -8.85
C SER A 699 -24.62 2.76 -8.79
N GLY A 700 -24.73 3.49 -7.69
CA GLY A 700 -23.96 4.70 -7.42
C GLY A 700 -24.10 5.77 -8.52
N VAL A 701 -22.96 6.26 -9.03
CA VAL A 701 -22.89 7.27 -10.09
C VAL A 701 -23.03 6.65 -11.48
N ALA A 702 -23.32 7.50 -12.47
CA ALA A 702 -23.41 7.10 -13.88
C ALA A 702 -24.37 5.93 -14.13
N LYS A 703 -25.62 6.04 -13.62
CA LYS A 703 -26.69 5.06 -13.85
C LYS A 703 -27.03 4.83 -15.33
N GLU A 704 -26.57 5.71 -16.23
CA GLU A 704 -26.69 5.54 -17.67
C GLU A 704 -25.68 4.52 -18.25
N PHE A 705 -24.60 4.16 -17.53
CA PHE A 705 -23.62 3.18 -18.00
C PHE A 705 -24.24 1.79 -18.11
N ASN A 706 -24.26 1.21 -19.31
CA ASN A 706 -25.00 -0.02 -19.61
C ASN A 706 -24.23 -1.32 -19.38
N GLY A 707 -22.92 -1.24 -19.08
CA GLY A 707 -22.05 -2.41 -18.97
C GLY A 707 -21.02 -2.45 -20.10
N GLY A 708 -20.26 -3.54 -20.13
CA GLY A 708 -19.24 -3.82 -21.13
C GLY A 708 -17.83 -3.49 -20.66
N GLY A 709 -16.84 -4.20 -21.20
CA GLY A 709 -15.42 -3.89 -21.06
C GLY A 709 -14.51 -5.11 -20.98
N VAL A 710 -13.21 -4.83 -21.01
CA VAL A 710 -12.11 -5.80 -20.94
C VAL A 710 -11.20 -5.42 -19.77
N VAL A 711 -11.05 -6.32 -18.80
CA VAL A 711 -10.22 -6.10 -17.61
C VAL A 711 -9.20 -7.23 -17.48
N LYS A 712 -7.93 -6.86 -17.37
CA LYS A 712 -6.83 -7.78 -17.05
C LYS A 712 -6.71 -7.93 -15.54
N VAL A 713 -6.51 -9.14 -15.04
CA VAL A 713 -6.35 -9.44 -13.61
C VAL A 713 -5.14 -10.35 -13.43
N TYR A 714 -4.25 -10.02 -12.49
CA TYR A 714 -3.14 -10.90 -12.13
C TYR A 714 -2.66 -10.68 -10.70
N ALA A 715 -1.92 -11.64 -10.17
CA ALA A 715 -1.16 -11.48 -8.94
C ALA A 715 0.32 -11.23 -9.26
N LEU A 716 1.07 -10.67 -8.32
CA LEU A 716 2.54 -10.64 -8.38
C LEU A 716 3.12 -11.58 -7.34
N GLU A 717 4.26 -12.20 -7.66
CA GLU A 717 5.06 -12.97 -6.71
C GLU A 717 5.27 -12.17 -5.42
N SER A 718 4.93 -12.75 -4.27
CA SER A 718 5.03 -12.06 -2.99
C SER A 718 6.44 -12.15 -2.40
N TYR A 719 6.77 -11.21 -1.50
CA TYR A 719 8.03 -11.27 -0.74
C TYR A 719 8.17 -12.60 0.01
N GLU A 720 7.09 -13.06 0.63
CA GLU A 720 7.04 -14.32 1.38
C GLU A 720 7.30 -15.53 0.47
N GLU A 721 6.74 -15.55 -0.74
CA GLU A 721 7.01 -16.61 -1.72
C GLU A 721 8.48 -16.67 -2.15
N ILE A 722 9.19 -15.53 -2.15
CA ILE A 722 10.62 -15.49 -2.44
C ILE A 722 11.43 -15.96 -1.24
N LEU A 723 11.08 -15.51 -0.02
CA LEU A 723 11.74 -15.97 1.20
C LEU A 723 11.57 -17.49 1.43
N ARG A 724 10.49 -18.10 0.93
CA ARG A 724 10.37 -19.57 0.93
C ARG A 724 11.47 -20.28 0.15
N LYS A 725 12.07 -19.61 -0.83
CA LYS A 725 13.02 -20.14 -1.80
C LYS A 725 14.48 -19.75 -1.52
N ILE A 726 14.77 -18.96 -0.48
CA ILE A 726 16.15 -18.58 -0.16
C ILE A 726 16.90 -19.68 0.61
N LYS A 727 18.20 -19.77 0.37
CA LYS A 727 19.14 -20.62 1.09
C LYS A 727 20.39 -19.82 1.45
N TYR A 728 21.05 -20.24 2.52
CA TYR A 728 22.39 -19.76 2.84
C TYR A 728 23.41 -20.60 2.06
N GLU A 729 24.31 -19.93 1.33
CA GLU A 729 25.51 -20.52 0.77
C GLU A 729 26.73 -19.78 1.29
N ASP A 730 27.78 -20.53 1.63
CA ASP A 730 29.03 -19.98 2.16
C ASP A 730 29.93 -19.52 1.00
N ASN A 731 29.51 -18.46 0.32
CA ASN A 731 30.20 -17.84 -0.81
C ASN A 731 30.11 -16.30 -0.72
N ASP A 732 30.60 -15.57 -1.73
CA ASP A 732 30.57 -14.09 -1.78
C ASP A 732 29.13 -13.49 -1.81
N LYS A 733 28.09 -14.32 -1.80
CA LYS A 733 26.67 -13.93 -1.75
C LYS A 733 25.98 -14.70 -0.62
N PRO A 734 25.77 -14.07 0.56
CA PRO A 734 25.29 -14.80 1.73
C PRO A 734 23.88 -15.37 1.57
N LEU A 735 23.10 -14.88 0.61
CA LEU A 735 21.84 -15.49 0.21
C LEU A 735 21.96 -16.00 -1.23
N ALA A 736 21.85 -17.31 -1.38
CA ALA A 736 21.61 -17.95 -2.65
C ALA A 736 20.12 -18.28 -2.81
N TYR A 737 19.68 -18.37 -4.05
CA TYR A 737 18.33 -18.83 -4.38
C TYR A 737 18.39 -20.32 -4.68
N ASP A 738 17.44 -21.09 -4.13
CA ASP A 738 17.38 -22.53 -4.34
C ASP A 738 17.35 -22.92 -5.83
N GLU A 739 17.72 -24.16 -6.10
CA GLU A 739 17.67 -24.90 -7.37
C GLU A 739 16.33 -24.75 -8.11
N GLN A 740 15.26 -24.19 -7.55
CA GLN A 740 14.08 -23.82 -8.33
C GLN A 740 14.31 -22.72 -9.36
N TYR A 741 15.29 -21.81 -9.17
CA TYR A 741 15.73 -20.95 -10.28
C TYR A 741 16.58 -21.74 -11.29
N SER A 742 17.20 -22.84 -10.89
CA SER A 742 17.75 -23.85 -11.82
C SER A 742 16.65 -24.67 -12.50
N ASP A 743 15.47 -24.82 -11.88
CA ASP A 743 14.28 -25.34 -12.55
C ASP A 743 13.72 -24.34 -13.56
N LEU A 744 13.91 -23.02 -13.36
CA LEU A 744 13.56 -21.98 -14.34
C LEU A 744 14.58 -21.88 -15.48
N VAL A 745 15.81 -22.35 -15.27
CA VAL A 745 16.91 -22.21 -16.23
C VAL A 745 17.60 -23.56 -16.41
N GLU A 746 17.28 -24.25 -17.49
CA GLU A 746 17.91 -25.51 -17.86
C GLU A 746 19.26 -25.28 -18.55
N ARG A 747 20.26 -26.10 -18.19
CA ARG A 747 21.52 -26.15 -18.94
C ARG A 747 21.42 -27.19 -20.04
N THR A 748 21.41 -26.76 -21.29
CA THR A 748 21.43 -27.63 -22.48
C THR A 748 22.67 -27.35 -23.33
N ASN A 749 23.51 -28.36 -23.59
CA ASN A 749 24.69 -28.29 -24.45
C ASN A 749 25.59 -27.05 -24.21
N GLU A 750 26.00 -26.83 -22.96
CA GLU A 750 26.84 -25.68 -22.54
C GLU A 750 26.18 -24.29 -22.62
N SER A 751 24.88 -24.21 -22.95
CA SER A 751 24.08 -22.98 -22.91
C SER A 751 22.97 -23.04 -21.85
N TYR A 752 22.55 -21.89 -21.32
CA TYR A 752 21.45 -21.77 -20.37
C TYR A 752 20.19 -21.33 -21.11
N THR A 753 19.06 -22.01 -20.87
CA THR A 753 17.77 -21.75 -21.51
C THR A 753 16.65 -21.69 -20.48
N LEU A 754 15.60 -20.94 -20.75
CA LEU A 754 14.46 -20.81 -19.83
C LEU A 754 13.56 -22.06 -19.88
N ASN A 755 13.24 -22.63 -18.74
CA ASN A 755 12.29 -23.72 -18.61
C ASN A 755 10.85 -23.20 -18.62
N LEU A 756 10.28 -23.10 -19.81
CA LEU A 756 8.90 -22.63 -20.00
C LEU A 756 7.88 -23.54 -19.28
N ASN A 757 8.11 -24.85 -19.24
CA ASN A 757 7.20 -25.81 -18.63
C ASN A 757 7.14 -25.65 -17.10
N ALA A 758 8.27 -25.38 -16.45
CA ALA A 758 8.31 -25.12 -15.01
C ALA A 758 7.58 -23.81 -14.67
N LEU A 759 7.81 -22.76 -15.46
CA LEU A 759 7.17 -21.45 -15.30
C LEU A 759 5.65 -21.54 -15.48
N GLU A 760 5.19 -22.27 -16.50
CA GLU A 760 3.77 -22.48 -16.75
C GLU A 760 3.10 -23.24 -15.59
N LYS A 761 3.76 -24.29 -15.05
CA LYS A 761 3.28 -25.02 -13.86
C LYS A 761 3.22 -24.16 -12.61
N MET A 762 4.10 -23.17 -12.50
CA MET A 762 4.09 -22.17 -11.42
C MET A 762 3.05 -21.06 -11.65
N GLY A 763 2.39 -21.05 -12.81
CA GLY A 763 1.40 -20.03 -13.20
C GLY A 763 2.03 -18.70 -13.58
N VAL A 764 3.31 -18.67 -13.99
CA VAL A 764 4.02 -17.44 -14.36
C VAL A 764 3.61 -17.01 -15.78
N ASP A 765 3.09 -15.79 -15.92
CA ASP A 765 2.94 -15.14 -17.23
C ASP A 765 4.25 -14.43 -17.57
N ILE A 766 5.09 -15.12 -18.34
CA ILE A 766 6.41 -14.61 -18.77
C ILE A 766 6.24 -13.39 -19.67
N LYS A 767 5.24 -13.40 -20.56
CA LYS A 767 4.98 -12.29 -21.49
C LYS A 767 4.67 -11.02 -20.70
N GLU A 768 3.71 -11.08 -19.78
CA GLU A 768 3.32 -9.94 -18.97
C GLU A 768 4.47 -9.49 -18.03
N THR A 769 5.25 -10.43 -17.51
CA THR A 769 6.46 -10.12 -16.74
C THR A 769 7.47 -9.32 -17.56
N LEU A 770 7.77 -9.76 -18.79
CA LEU A 770 8.69 -9.08 -19.69
C LEU A 770 8.18 -7.69 -20.08
N GLU A 771 6.88 -7.55 -20.37
CA GLU A 771 6.27 -6.26 -20.69
C GLU A 771 6.34 -5.28 -19.52
N ASN A 772 6.15 -5.74 -18.28
CA ASN A 772 6.32 -4.92 -17.08
C ASN A 772 7.78 -4.49 -16.87
N LEU A 773 8.73 -5.42 -17.04
CA LEU A 773 10.16 -5.18 -16.89
C LEU A 773 10.72 -4.21 -17.94
N TRP A 774 10.33 -4.34 -19.20
CA TRP A 774 10.92 -3.57 -20.28
C TRP A 774 10.09 -2.34 -20.67
N GLY A 775 8.82 -2.31 -20.29
CA GLY A 775 7.86 -1.30 -20.74
C GLY A 775 7.59 -1.33 -22.24
N LEU A 776 7.91 -2.44 -22.90
CA LEU A 776 7.72 -2.66 -24.33
C LEU A 776 6.87 -3.90 -24.54
N LYS A 777 5.98 -3.86 -25.53
CA LYS A 777 5.16 -5.01 -25.92
C LYS A 777 6.05 -6.14 -26.44
N VAL A 778 5.73 -7.38 -26.08
CA VAL A 778 6.42 -8.56 -26.59
C VAL A 778 5.78 -8.98 -27.93
N GLU A 779 6.57 -9.03 -29.01
CA GLU A 779 6.12 -9.56 -30.31
C GLU A 779 6.11 -11.10 -30.29
N PHE A 780 7.21 -11.68 -29.82
CA PHE A 780 7.33 -13.11 -29.58
C PHE A 780 8.44 -13.37 -28.55
N PHE A 781 8.41 -14.55 -27.94
CA PHE A 781 9.51 -15.07 -27.14
C PHE A 781 9.57 -16.60 -27.26
N ASN A 782 10.73 -17.17 -26.96
CA ASN A 782 10.95 -18.61 -26.78
C ASN A 782 11.95 -18.83 -25.63
N GLU A 783 12.41 -20.06 -25.42
CA GLU A 783 13.31 -20.44 -24.34
C GLU A 783 14.70 -19.77 -24.39
N LYS A 784 15.07 -19.09 -25.48
CA LYS A 784 16.37 -18.43 -25.69
C LYS A 784 16.27 -16.93 -25.86
N VAL A 785 15.26 -16.44 -26.55
CA VAL A 785 15.17 -15.04 -26.99
C VAL A 785 13.78 -14.45 -26.83
N VAL A 786 13.73 -13.13 -26.68
CA VAL A 786 12.52 -12.31 -26.76
C VAL A 786 12.75 -11.19 -27.78
N LYS A 787 11.71 -10.89 -28.56
CA LYS A 787 11.67 -9.71 -29.41
C LYS A 787 10.60 -8.74 -28.91
N PHE A 788 11.02 -7.51 -28.61
CA PHE A 788 10.14 -6.43 -28.22
C PHE A 788 9.74 -5.60 -29.43
N LYS A 789 8.52 -5.07 -29.41
CA LYS A 789 8.00 -4.20 -30.46
C LYS A 789 8.83 -2.92 -30.53
N GLY A 790 9.33 -2.59 -31.72
CA GLY A 790 10.19 -1.43 -31.96
C GLY A 790 11.69 -1.67 -31.73
N ASN A 791 12.10 -2.87 -31.31
CA ASN A 791 13.52 -3.25 -31.26
C ASN A 791 13.94 -4.01 -32.53
N ASP A 792 15.04 -3.59 -33.14
CA ASP A 792 15.60 -4.21 -34.34
C ASP A 792 16.27 -5.57 -34.09
N LYS A 793 16.62 -5.86 -32.83
CA LYS A 793 17.35 -7.08 -32.43
C LYS A 793 16.63 -7.85 -31.33
N GLU A 794 16.73 -9.16 -31.42
CA GLU A 794 16.35 -10.09 -30.36
C GLU A 794 17.26 -9.92 -29.14
N VAL A 795 16.68 -10.09 -27.95
CA VAL A 795 17.39 -10.05 -26.67
C VAL A 795 17.36 -11.46 -26.08
N GLU A 796 18.48 -11.91 -25.54
CA GLU A 796 18.55 -13.16 -24.77
C GLU A 796 17.55 -13.12 -23.61
N ILE A 797 16.68 -14.14 -23.50
CA ILE A 797 15.56 -14.12 -22.56
C ILE A 797 16.02 -14.06 -21.10
N LEU A 798 17.12 -14.73 -20.76
CA LEU A 798 17.71 -14.70 -19.41
C LEU A 798 18.25 -13.30 -19.08
N LYS A 799 18.82 -12.62 -20.08
CA LYS A 799 19.24 -11.22 -19.94
C LYS A 799 18.03 -10.30 -19.77
N ALA A 800 16.94 -10.56 -20.49
CA ALA A 800 15.70 -9.81 -20.38
C ALA A 800 14.99 -9.99 -19.02
N LEU A 801 15.12 -11.17 -18.41
CA LEU A 801 14.56 -11.49 -17.10
C LEU A 801 15.54 -11.28 -15.93
N LYS A 802 16.76 -10.81 -16.19
CA LYS A 802 17.85 -10.76 -15.19
C LYS A 802 17.44 -10.10 -13.87
N GLU A 803 16.70 -8.99 -13.92
CA GLU A 803 16.23 -8.27 -12.72
C GLU A 803 15.19 -9.06 -11.93
N ALA A 804 14.34 -9.84 -12.60
CA ALA A 804 13.33 -10.68 -11.97
C ALA A 804 13.86 -12.08 -11.60
N LEU A 805 15.05 -12.47 -12.03
CA LEU A 805 15.64 -13.77 -11.66
C LEU A 805 16.50 -13.71 -10.39
N ILE A 806 16.89 -12.50 -9.94
CA ILE A 806 17.95 -12.22 -8.94
C ILE A 806 19.13 -13.21 -9.00
N TRP A 807 20.21 -12.78 -9.65
CA TRP A 807 21.44 -13.56 -9.77
C TRP A 807 22.43 -13.35 -8.62
#